data_AF-A0A9X0QFM9-F1
#
_entry.id   AF-A0A9X0QFM9-F1
#
_cell.length_a   1.000
_cell.length_b   1.000
_cell.length_c   1.000
_cell.angle_alpha   90.00
_cell.angle_beta   90.00
_cell.angle_gamma   90.00
#
_symmetry.space_group_name_H-M   'P 1'
#
loop_
_entity.id
_entity.type
_entity.pdbx_description
1 polymer ?
#
loop_
_entity_poly.entity_id
_entity_poly.type
_entity_poly.pdbx_seq_one_letter_code
_entity_poly.pdbx_strand_id
1 'polypeptide(L)'
;MMRIGGGCAVVLTGWMVASAAVIGAQGTQTAEKTQAIALPAGRVNEFVGQYRDTTEPDVVSSVYRDGDKLFIEGAREPRFELQAESVDHFFAPRLRVVFSRDATGKVSGLTLTFSERGEQDIVKKEERFSDVGGRLNQFREYARSEAMIPVRDGVKLHVVILRPVGSETSGEVLPFLMQRTPYGTSWVSSAAVNGSKPELATSGYIFVFGDIRGRYESEGKFVMNRAIVAHTTKNDVDETTDTRDTIDWLLQNVRNNNGKVGVLGVSYPGFLAMSAGIDAHPAVKAISPQAPMTNVWMGDDFFHNGAFRETYGFDYVQQLEAQKTDARVDSKEDTFDFFLHNVNFAGAADAAKMEKLPTAKVFLTQPTYTKFWQDMAVEKHLTKVEVPTLEVGGWWDQEDMWGTQAEYAALKPHDTKDEVFMVLGPWNHGGWGPTTRHLGVLDFGAATGDQYRKTIEAPFFEKYLKGRAGFDLTGVASFRTGVNTWERYEAWPPKQGFKEAKLYLTADGGLEMQAPPAAGGVSGKAAVSYVANPAKPVPYRNRPIQSTYGDGSKWRTWLVEDQKFVSGRKDLVNFSSPVLEKDVTVTGDVVADLFASTTGTDGDFVVKLIDVYPDDAPPPMTGYQLMIVDEIFRGRYQKSFETPEAVTPGKVTEYRWSLHGADHTFLKGHRMMVEVQSSWFPLYDRNPQTFVPNIMTAPKGAYAGQTISIYGSEKYPSHLEFSTPE
;
A
#
# COMPACT_ATOMS: atom_id res chain seq x y z
N MET A 1 -4.95 44.02 19.76
CA MET A 1 -4.01 44.01 18.62
C MET A 1 -3.27 42.67 18.64
N MET A 2 -3.84 41.66 17.99
CA MET A 2 -3.32 40.29 18.00
C MET A 2 -3.03 39.89 16.56
N ARG A 3 -1.78 39.47 16.32
CA ARG A 3 -1.25 39.13 15.00
C ARG A 3 -1.82 37.79 14.52
N ILE A 4 -2.16 37.80 13.25
CA ILE A 4 -2.68 36.71 12.44
C ILE A 4 -1.49 35.82 12.02
N GLY A 5 -1.56 34.53 12.32
CA GLY A 5 -0.66 33.51 11.78
C GLY A 5 -1.48 32.54 10.93
N GLY A 6 -1.21 32.51 9.63
CA GLY A 6 -1.84 31.61 8.68
C GLY A 6 -1.31 30.19 8.84
N GLY A 7 -2.19 29.24 9.18
CA GLY A 7 -1.92 27.82 9.13
C GLY A 7 -2.46 27.23 7.84
N CYS A 8 -1.58 26.61 7.05
CA CYS A 8 -1.91 25.81 5.89
C CYS A 8 -2.59 24.52 6.37
N ALA A 9 -3.84 24.29 6.01
CA ALA A 9 -4.58 23.09 6.36
C ALA A 9 -4.23 21.98 5.37
N VAL A 10 -3.47 20.99 5.85
CA VAL A 10 -3.17 19.75 5.12
C VAL A 10 -4.43 18.88 5.15
N VAL A 11 -5.01 18.63 3.98
CA VAL A 11 -6.16 17.74 3.80
C VAL A 11 -5.67 16.30 3.95
N LEU A 12 -5.90 15.71 5.12
CA LEU A 12 -5.69 14.29 5.38
C LEU A 12 -6.85 13.49 4.76
N THR A 13 -6.64 12.92 3.58
CA THR A 13 -7.53 11.90 3.00
C THR A 13 -7.27 10.55 3.68
N GLY A 14 -7.70 10.45 4.94
CA GLY A 14 -7.78 9.19 5.64
C GLY A 14 -8.95 8.37 5.10
N TRP A 15 -8.67 7.22 4.50
CA TRP A 15 -9.65 6.13 4.44
C TRP A 15 -9.13 5.00 5.31
N MET A 16 -9.65 4.98 6.54
CA MET A 16 -9.96 3.72 7.19
C MET A 16 -10.88 2.93 6.25
N VAL A 17 -10.76 1.60 6.28
CA VAL A 17 -11.81 0.70 5.82
C VAL A 17 -13.11 1.22 6.41
N ALA A 18 -14.00 1.75 5.57
CA ALA A 18 -15.31 2.22 6.01
C ALA A 18 -16.03 1.04 6.66
N SER A 19 -16.00 1.01 7.98
CA SER A 19 -16.74 0.05 8.78
C SER A 19 -18.21 0.43 8.64
N ALA A 20 -18.88 -0.15 7.66
CA ALA A 20 -20.34 -0.14 7.59
C ALA A 20 -20.87 -1.02 8.73
N ALA A 21 -20.95 -0.46 9.95
CA ALA A 21 -21.54 -1.12 11.11
C ALA A 21 -23.04 -1.33 10.89
N VAL A 22 -23.46 -2.60 10.97
CA VAL A 22 -24.83 -3.09 10.78
C VAL A 22 -25.77 -2.62 11.90
N ILE A 23 -27.03 -2.43 11.53
CA ILE A 23 -28.19 -2.17 12.39
C ILE A 23 -28.37 -3.34 13.37
N GLY A 24 -27.92 -3.16 14.61
CA GLY A 24 -28.35 -3.92 15.79
C GLY A 24 -29.09 -2.97 16.73
N ALA A 25 -30.37 -3.24 16.97
CA ALA A 25 -31.19 -2.44 17.87
C ALA A 25 -30.68 -2.57 19.32
N GLN A 26 -30.17 -1.48 19.91
CA GLN A 26 -30.48 -0.97 21.26
C GLN A 26 -29.38 0.02 21.73
N GLY A 27 -29.81 1.19 22.19
CA GLY A 27 -28.93 2.24 22.71
C GLY A 27 -29.42 3.63 22.31
N THR A 28 -30.49 4.11 22.96
CA THR A 28 -31.02 5.46 22.79
C THR A 28 -30.08 6.49 23.43
N GLN A 29 -29.16 7.05 22.66
CA GLN A 29 -28.75 8.44 22.87
C GLN A 29 -29.79 9.33 22.17
N THR A 30 -30.39 10.22 22.94
CA THR A 30 -31.34 11.24 22.46
C THR A 30 -30.61 12.21 21.55
N ALA A 31 -30.54 11.89 20.25
CA ALA A 31 -30.28 12.90 19.23
C ALA A 31 -31.46 13.88 19.23
N GLU A 32 -31.18 15.18 19.38
CA GLU A 32 -32.16 16.22 19.09
C GLU A 32 -32.73 15.95 17.69
N LYS A 33 -34.06 15.82 17.60
CA LYS A 33 -34.73 15.68 16.31
C LYS A 33 -34.63 17.01 15.57
N THR A 34 -33.61 17.16 14.71
CA THR A 34 -33.59 18.23 13.71
C THR A 34 -34.90 18.14 12.91
N GLN A 35 -35.71 19.20 12.93
CA GLN A 35 -37.01 19.23 12.25
C GLN A 35 -36.85 19.83 10.86
N ALA A 36 -37.27 19.09 9.82
CA ALA A 36 -37.23 19.59 8.45
C ALA A 36 -38.21 20.76 8.25
N ILE A 37 -37.78 21.78 7.50
CA ILE A 37 -38.60 22.91 7.09
C ILE A 37 -38.89 22.87 5.58
N ALA A 38 -39.98 23.49 5.16
CA ALA A 38 -40.25 23.72 3.74
C ALA A 38 -39.47 24.94 3.25
N LEU A 39 -38.73 24.79 2.14
CA LEU A 39 -38.09 25.93 1.48
C LEU A 39 -39.12 26.75 0.70
N PRO A 40 -38.93 28.08 0.57
CA PRO A 40 -39.76 28.90 -0.30
C PRO A 40 -39.73 28.39 -1.76
N ALA A 41 -40.87 28.48 -2.44
CA ALA A 41 -41.03 28.01 -3.81
C ALA A 41 -39.99 28.65 -4.76
N GLY A 42 -39.33 27.83 -5.58
CA GLY A 42 -38.32 28.27 -6.56
C GLY A 42 -36.88 28.33 -6.04
N ARG A 43 -36.64 28.31 -4.72
CA ARG A 43 -35.29 28.39 -4.15
C ARG A 43 -34.46 27.12 -4.24
N VAL A 44 -35.12 25.97 -4.40
CA VAL A 44 -34.46 24.66 -4.58
C VAL A 44 -33.47 24.68 -5.76
N ASN A 45 -33.78 25.44 -6.81
CA ASN A 45 -32.92 25.56 -7.99
C ASN A 45 -31.62 26.34 -7.72
N GLU A 46 -31.54 27.15 -6.65
CA GLU A 46 -30.32 27.90 -6.31
C GLU A 46 -29.15 26.96 -5.99
N PHE A 47 -29.45 25.78 -5.44
CA PHE A 47 -28.50 24.79 -4.95
C PHE A 47 -28.09 23.75 -6.01
N VAL A 48 -28.84 23.65 -7.11
CA VAL A 48 -28.57 22.69 -8.19
C VAL A 48 -27.25 23.02 -8.87
N GLY A 49 -26.32 22.08 -8.92
CA GLY A 49 -25.00 22.31 -9.51
C GLY A 49 -24.03 21.18 -9.23
N GLN A 50 -22.80 21.38 -9.64
CA GLN A 50 -21.69 20.50 -9.27
C GLN A 50 -20.63 21.28 -8.49
N TYR A 51 -20.08 20.57 -7.53
CA TYR A 51 -19.19 21.07 -6.50
C TYR A 51 -17.97 20.13 -6.43
N ARG A 52 -16.80 20.70 -6.15
CA ARG A 52 -15.56 19.93 -5.98
C ARG A 52 -14.61 20.62 -5.03
N ASP A 53 -13.73 19.85 -4.40
CA ASP A 53 -12.57 20.41 -3.72
C ASP A 53 -11.59 21.00 -4.75
N THR A 54 -10.96 22.13 -4.43
CA THR A 54 -9.93 22.72 -5.31
C THR A 54 -8.63 21.94 -5.27
N THR A 55 -8.35 21.19 -4.20
CA THR A 55 -7.19 20.29 -4.11
C THR A 55 -7.47 18.92 -4.73
N GLU A 56 -8.72 18.45 -4.70
CA GLU A 56 -9.14 17.19 -5.34
C GLU A 56 -10.26 17.43 -6.37
N PRO A 57 -9.97 18.15 -7.48
CA PRO A 57 -11.02 18.55 -8.42
C PRO A 57 -11.58 17.40 -9.27
N ASP A 58 -11.01 16.19 -9.14
CA ASP A 58 -11.55 14.95 -9.72
C ASP A 58 -12.69 14.35 -8.88
N VAL A 59 -12.80 14.74 -7.59
CA VAL A 59 -13.88 14.32 -6.70
C VAL A 59 -15.02 15.32 -6.80
N VAL A 60 -16.07 14.92 -7.50
CA VAL A 60 -17.22 15.79 -7.78
C VAL A 60 -18.45 15.32 -7.00
N SER A 61 -19.06 16.26 -6.28
CA SER A 61 -20.41 16.15 -5.74
C SER A 61 -21.39 16.84 -6.68
N SER A 62 -22.54 16.22 -6.96
CA SER A 62 -23.63 16.87 -7.69
C SER A 62 -24.88 16.98 -6.84
N VAL A 63 -25.41 18.19 -6.80
CA VAL A 63 -26.71 18.49 -6.22
C VAL A 63 -27.70 18.67 -7.36
N TYR A 64 -28.78 17.91 -7.36
CA TYR A 64 -29.79 17.94 -8.42
C TYR A 64 -31.20 17.72 -7.88
N ARG A 65 -32.19 18.07 -8.71
CA ARG A 65 -33.61 17.87 -8.40
C ARG A 65 -34.12 16.60 -9.05
N ASP A 66 -34.94 15.86 -8.33
CA ASP A 66 -35.78 14.81 -8.87
C ASP A 66 -37.19 15.01 -8.30
N GLY A 67 -38.04 15.69 -9.08
CA GLY A 67 -39.38 16.20 -8.73
C GLY A 67 -39.50 16.80 -7.32
N ASP A 68 -39.61 18.11 -7.12
CA ASP A 68 -39.74 18.78 -5.79
C ASP A 68 -38.69 18.51 -4.69
N LYS A 69 -37.91 17.43 -4.76
CA LYS A 69 -36.89 17.06 -3.79
C LYS A 69 -35.49 17.36 -4.31
N LEU A 70 -34.59 17.69 -3.40
CA LEU A 70 -33.18 17.92 -3.66
C LEU A 70 -32.37 16.69 -3.26
N PHE A 71 -31.42 16.31 -4.08
CA PHE A 71 -30.52 15.19 -3.83
C PHE A 71 -29.08 15.63 -3.97
N ILE A 72 -28.20 14.96 -3.22
CA ILE A 72 -26.75 15.04 -3.41
C ILE A 72 -26.19 13.64 -3.61
N GLU A 73 -25.24 13.51 -4.53
CA GLU A 73 -24.44 12.30 -4.72
C GLU A 73 -23.08 12.65 -5.34
N GLY A 74 -22.09 11.78 -5.17
CA GLY A 74 -20.85 11.77 -5.93
C GLY A 74 -20.78 10.54 -6.84
N ALA A 75 -19.79 10.47 -7.72
CA ALA A 75 -19.60 9.29 -8.61
C ALA A 75 -19.49 7.96 -7.83
N ARG A 76 -19.01 8.03 -6.59
CA ARG A 76 -18.74 6.89 -5.69
C ARG A 76 -19.52 6.94 -4.37
N GLU A 77 -20.44 7.89 -4.24
CA GLU A 77 -21.25 8.08 -3.03
C GLU A 77 -22.72 7.78 -3.35
N PRO A 78 -23.47 7.15 -2.42
CA PRO A 78 -24.88 6.89 -2.62
C PRO A 78 -25.67 8.19 -2.71
N ARG A 79 -26.85 8.09 -3.32
CA ARG A 79 -27.79 9.20 -3.41
C ARG A 79 -28.43 9.50 -2.06
N PHE A 80 -28.31 10.75 -1.60
CA PHE A 80 -28.97 11.24 -0.38
C PHE A 80 -30.05 12.27 -0.71
N GLU A 81 -31.25 12.09 -0.14
CA GLU A 81 -32.29 13.14 -0.14
C GLU A 81 -31.93 14.20 0.89
N LEU A 82 -31.81 15.46 0.46
CA LEU A 82 -31.52 16.59 1.33
C LEU A 82 -32.79 17.20 1.90
N GLN A 83 -32.87 17.25 3.22
CA GLN A 83 -33.92 17.95 3.95
C GLN A 83 -33.40 19.27 4.49
N ALA A 84 -34.14 20.36 4.28
CA ALA A 84 -33.74 21.67 4.77
C ALA A 84 -33.95 21.77 6.29
N GLU A 85 -32.92 22.23 7.00
CA GLU A 85 -32.98 22.65 8.41
C GLU A 85 -33.12 24.17 8.51
N SER A 86 -32.48 24.91 7.58
CA SER A 86 -32.65 26.35 7.40
C SER A 86 -32.48 26.70 5.91
N VAL A 87 -32.35 27.99 5.57
CA VAL A 87 -32.21 28.45 4.18
C VAL A 87 -31.02 27.79 3.46
N ASP A 88 -29.86 27.71 4.11
CA ASP A 88 -28.62 27.20 3.51
C ASP A 88 -28.07 25.95 4.23
N HIS A 89 -28.80 25.43 5.22
CA HIS A 89 -28.41 24.25 5.98
C HIS A 89 -29.37 23.09 5.67
N PHE A 90 -28.78 21.96 5.30
CA PHE A 90 -29.49 20.75 4.93
C PHE A 90 -28.91 19.55 5.67
N PHE A 91 -29.69 18.49 5.70
CA PHE A 91 -29.24 17.23 6.25
C PHE A 91 -29.84 16.03 5.53
N ALA A 92 -29.11 14.92 5.63
CA ALA A 92 -29.53 13.58 5.31
C ALA A 92 -29.00 12.63 6.41
N PRO A 93 -29.38 11.35 6.42
CA PRO A 93 -28.81 10.40 7.39
C PRO A 93 -27.28 10.44 7.38
N ARG A 94 -26.68 10.81 8.52
CA ARG A 94 -25.23 10.94 8.74
C ARG A 94 -24.52 12.03 7.93
N LEU A 95 -25.26 12.92 7.26
CA LEU A 95 -24.71 14.00 6.45
C LEU A 95 -25.35 15.34 6.83
N ARG A 96 -24.53 16.35 7.09
CA ARG A 96 -24.93 17.76 7.09
C ARG A 96 -24.31 18.46 5.89
N VAL A 97 -25.08 19.34 5.27
CA VAL A 97 -24.63 20.15 4.12
C VAL A 97 -24.90 21.61 4.44
N VAL A 98 -23.88 22.45 4.34
CA VAL A 98 -23.99 23.90 4.52
C VAL A 98 -23.55 24.58 3.23
N PHE A 99 -24.48 25.23 2.53
CA PHE A 99 -24.17 25.97 1.30
C PHE A 99 -23.56 27.33 1.63
N SER A 100 -22.48 27.68 0.93
CA SER A 100 -21.87 29.01 0.99
C SER A 100 -22.36 29.88 -0.16
N ARG A 101 -22.42 31.20 0.08
CA ARG A 101 -22.83 32.20 -0.91
C ARG A 101 -21.73 33.23 -1.12
N ASP A 102 -21.64 33.76 -2.34
CA ASP A 102 -20.77 34.87 -2.68
C ASP A 102 -21.33 36.23 -2.24
N ALA A 103 -20.59 37.31 -2.53
CA ALA A 103 -20.99 38.68 -2.18
C ALA A 103 -22.29 39.15 -2.87
N THR A 104 -22.74 38.47 -3.93
CA THR A 104 -24.01 38.75 -4.64
C THR A 104 -25.18 37.94 -4.09
N GLY A 105 -24.91 37.00 -3.18
CA GLY A 105 -25.90 36.09 -2.62
C GLY A 105 -26.13 34.82 -3.44
N LYS A 106 -25.36 34.56 -4.50
CA LYS A 106 -25.43 33.32 -5.28
C LYS A 106 -24.71 32.19 -4.52
N VAL A 107 -25.25 30.98 -4.54
CA VAL A 107 -24.57 29.79 -4.00
C VAL A 107 -23.27 29.56 -4.76
N SER A 108 -22.15 29.60 -4.04
CA SER A 108 -20.79 29.52 -4.56
C SER A 108 -20.04 28.26 -4.12
N GLY A 109 -20.56 27.52 -3.14
CA GLY A 109 -19.94 26.30 -2.65
C GLY A 109 -20.78 25.59 -1.62
N LEU A 110 -20.21 24.54 -1.02
CA LEU A 110 -20.82 23.82 0.09
C LEU A 110 -19.77 23.23 1.04
N THR A 111 -20.20 22.90 2.25
CA THR A 111 -19.45 22.13 3.23
C THR A 111 -20.25 20.89 3.59
N LEU A 112 -19.65 19.71 3.42
CA LEU A 112 -20.20 18.42 3.81
C LEU A 112 -19.59 18.01 5.15
N THR A 113 -20.43 17.65 6.12
CA THR A 113 -19.99 17.07 7.38
C THR A 113 -20.60 15.68 7.50
N PHE A 114 -19.77 14.64 7.41
CA PHE A 114 -20.19 13.26 7.60
C PHE A 114 -19.97 12.85 9.06
N SER A 115 -21.03 12.35 9.70
CA SER A 115 -21.02 11.93 11.10
C SER A 115 -20.89 10.41 11.21
N GLU A 116 -19.71 9.96 11.60
CA GLU A 116 -19.45 8.57 11.95
C GLU A 116 -19.56 8.36 13.45
N ARG A 117 -20.11 7.21 13.89
CA ARG A 117 -20.30 6.98 15.34
C ARG A 117 -18.94 6.65 15.95
N GLY A 118 -18.39 7.57 16.74
CA GLY A 118 -17.18 7.34 17.54
C GLY A 118 -15.88 7.85 16.94
N GLU A 119 -15.93 8.58 15.82
CA GLU A 119 -14.77 9.18 15.15
C GLU A 119 -14.96 10.69 14.91
N GLN A 120 -13.91 11.39 14.47
CA GLN A 120 -14.00 12.81 14.12
C GLN A 120 -14.85 12.99 12.86
N ASP A 121 -15.70 14.01 12.85
CA ASP A 121 -16.50 14.36 11.67
C ASP A 121 -15.58 14.64 10.46
N ILE A 122 -15.87 14.01 9.33
CA ILE A 122 -15.18 14.30 8.06
C ILE A 122 -15.83 15.55 7.48
N VAL A 123 -15.03 16.63 7.35
CA VAL A 123 -15.49 17.90 6.78
C VAL A 123 -14.86 18.11 5.41
N LYS A 124 -15.68 18.10 4.35
CA LYS A 124 -15.26 18.45 2.98
C LYS A 124 -15.76 19.85 2.64
N LYS A 125 -14.91 20.68 2.05
CA LYS A 125 -15.29 22.00 1.54
C LYS A 125 -15.15 22.00 0.03
N GLU A 126 -16.18 22.43 -0.65
CA GLU A 126 -16.24 22.33 -2.11
C GLU A 126 -16.72 23.65 -2.72
N GLU A 127 -16.14 24.00 -3.86
CA GLU A 127 -16.53 25.15 -4.66
C GLU A 127 -17.42 24.72 -5.80
N ARG A 128 -18.45 25.52 -6.08
CA ARG A 128 -19.33 25.31 -7.22
C ARG A 128 -18.59 25.68 -8.50
N PHE A 129 -18.49 24.72 -9.42
CA PHE A 129 -17.86 24.94 -10.73
C PHE A 129 -18.85 24.80 -11.90
N SER A 130 -20.08 24.33 -11.63
CA SER A 130 -21.15 24.21 -12.63
C SER A 130 -22.51 24.55 -12.03
N ASP A 131 -23.34 25.24 -12.82
CA ASP A 131 -24.76 25.46 -12.52
C ASP A 131 -25.65 24.28 -12.96
N VAL A 132 -25.07 23.27 -13.62
CA VAL A 132 -25.76 22.05 -14.04
C VAL A 132 -25.54 20.97 -12.99
N GLY A 133 -26.64 20.47 -12.41
CA GLY A 133 -26.64 19.25 -11.62
C GLY A 133 -27.10 18.04 -12.44
N GLY A 134 -26.76 16.85 -11.98
CA GLY A 134 -27.22 15.61 -12.59
C GLY A 134 -26.73 14.38 -11.83
N ARG A 135 -27.24 13.22 -12.21
CA ARG A 135 -26.74 11.96 -11.64
C ARG A 135 -25.31 11.72 -12.08
N LEU A 136 -24.45 11.39 -11.12
CA LEU A 136 -23.04 11.05 -11.33
C LEU A 136 -22.80 9.56 -11.11
N ASN A 137 -23.45 8.96 -10.11
CA ASN A 137 -23.22 7.56 -9.81
C ASN A 137 -23.96 6.66 -10.82
N GLN A 138 -23.33 5.52 -11.12
CA GLN A 138 -23.93 4.45 -11.92
C GLN A 138 -24.24 3.23 -11.04
N PHE A 139 -24.66 3.50 -9.80
CA PHE A 139 -24.83 2.45 -8.78
C PHE A 139 -25.80 1.38 -9.27
N ARG A 140 -25.34 0.13 -9.20
CA ARG A 140 -26.15 -1.06 -9.46
C ARG A 140 -26.57 -1.64 -8.12
N GLU A 141 -27.87 -1.86 -7.91
CA GLU A 141 -28.35 -2.42 -6.65
C GLU A 141 -28.02 -3.90 -6.50
N TYR A 142 -27.58 -4.30 -5.31
CA TYR A 142 -27.23 -5.68 -4.96
C TYR A 142 -28.04 -6.22 -3.78
N ALA A 143 -28.58 -7.42 -3.93
CA ALA A 143 -29.13 -8.21 -2.84
C ALA A 143 -28.00 -8.96 -2.12
N ARG A 144 -28.01 -8.92 -0.79
CA ARG A 144 -27.04 -9.58 0.08
C ARG A 144 -27.60 -10.89 0.61
N SER A 145 -26.78 -11.93 0.57
CA SER A 145 -27.04 -13.24 1.20
C SER A 145 -25.74 -13.77 1.82
N GLU A 146 -25.85 -14.76 2.70
CA GLU A 146 -24.72 -15.37 3.39
C GLU A 146 -24.82 -16.90 3.31
N ALA A 147 -23.68 -17.59 3.36
CA ALA A 147 -23.61 -19.03 3.44
C ALA A 147 -22.43 -19.50 4.28
N MET A 148 -22.60 -20.66 4.93
CA MET A 148 -21.53 -21.41 5.58
C MET A 148 -21.18 -22.61 4.68
N ILE A 149 -20.07 -22.50 3.94
CA ILE A 149 -19.66 -23.48 2.93
C ILE A 149 -18.81 -24.57 3.56
N PRO A 150 -19.27 -25.84 3.60
CA PRO A 150 -18.44 -26.94 4.05
C PRO A 150 -17.34 -27.23 3.02
N VAL A 151 -16.07 -27.19 3.45
CA VAL A 151 -14.92 -27.58 2.62
C VAL A 151 -14.50 -29.04 2.90
N ARG A 152 -13.52 -29.57 2.17
CA ARG A 152 -13.18 -31.00 2.09
C ARG A 152 -12.88 -31.71 3.42
N ASP A 153 -12.41 -30.97 4.43
CA ASP A 153 -12.12 -31.48 5.77
C ASP A 153 -13.31 -31.31 6.74
N GLY A 154 -14.42 -30.76 6.27
CA GLY A 154 -15.67 -30.57 7.02
C GLY A 154 -15.79 -29.24 7.75
N VAL A 155 -14.72 -28.41 7.78
CA VAL A 155 -14.79 -27.04 8.28
C VAL A 155 -15.72 -26.22 7.40
N LYS A 156 -16.46 -25.27 8.00
CA LYS A 156 -17.32 -24.35 7.24
C LYS A 156 -16.73 -22.95 7.16
N LEU A 157 -16.65 -22.43 5.94
CA LEU A 157 -16.20 -21.07 5.67
C LEU A 157 -17.41 -20.15 5.44
N HIS A 158 -17.44 -19.02 6.12
CA HIS A 158 -18.44 -17.98 5.92
C HIS A 158 -18.17 -17.20 4.63
N VAL A 159 -19.21 -17.02 3.81
CA VAL A 159 -19.18 -16.14 2.65
C VAL A 159 -20.40 -15.23 2.61
N VAL A 160 -20.18 -13.98 2.20
CA VAL A 160 -21.21 -13.02 1.80
C VAL A 160 -21.29 -12.99 0.28
N ILE A 161 -22.49 -13.17 -0.26
CA ILE A 161 -22.77 -13.15 -1.70
C ILE A 161 -23.62 -11.92 -2.00
N LEU A 162 -23.10 -11.01 -2.83
CA LEU A 162 -23.85 -9.90 -3.39
C LEU A 162 -24.22 -10.20 -4.83
N ARG A 163 -25.52 -10.23 -5.11
CA ARG A 163 -26.04 -10.47 -6.45
C ARG A 163 -26.82 -9.26 -6.95
N PRO A 164 -26.68 -8.83 -8.23
CA PRO A 164 -27.49 -7.75 -8.75
C PRO A 164 -28.98 -8.03 -8.62
N VAL A 165 -29.74 -7.08 -8.09
CA VAL A 165 -31.20 -7.22 -7.90
C VAL A 165 -31.87 -7.49 -9.25
N GLY A 166 -32.77 -8.48 -9.29
CA GLY A 166 -33.51 -8.88 -10.50
C GLY A 166 -32.75 -9.79 -11.47
N SER A 167 -31.44 -10.00 -11.30
CA SER A 167 -30.65 -10.87 -12.21
C SER A 167 -30.99 -12.37 -12.12
N GLU A 168 -31.64 -12.82 -11.05
CA GLU A 168 -32.09 -14.22 -10.94
C GLU A 168 -33.26 -14.54 -11.85
N THR A 169 -34.12 -13.56 -12.11
CA THR A 169 -35.36 -13.75 -12.87
C THR A 169 -35.30 -13.19 -14.28
N SER A 170 -34.33 -12.31 -14.58
CA SER A 170 -34.14 -11.73 -15.91
C SER A 170 -33.51 -12.69 -16.94
N GLY A 171 -32.94 -13.81 -16.50
CA GLY A 171 -32.16 -14.72 -17.34
C GLY A 171 -30.70 -14.29 -17.57
N GLU A 172 -30.26 -13.20 -16.92
CA GLU A 172 -28.86 -12.74 -16.97
C GLU A 172 -27.92 -13.76 -16.30
N VAL A 173 -27.00 -14.33 -17.09
CA VAL A 173 -25.95 -15.22 -16.59
C VAL A 173 -24.71 -14.42 -16.22
N LEU A 174 -24.30 -14.50 -14.96
CA LEU A 174 -23.24 -13.64 -14.41
C LEU A 174 -22.01 -14.45 -13.98
N PRO A 175 -20.79 -13.95 -14.19
CA PRO A 175 -19.60 -14.49 -13.55
C PRO A 175 -19.51 -14.11 -12.08
N PHE A 176 -18.76 -14.89 -11.33
CA PHE A 176 -18.36 -14.53 -9.97
C PHE A 176 -17.13 -13.63 -9.99
N LEU A 177 -17.08 -12.72 -9.03
CA LEU A 177 -15.87 -11.97 -8.69
C LEU A 177 -15.64 -12.10 -7.18
N MET A 178 -14.60 -12.84 -6.81
CA MET A 178 -14.35 -13.30 -5.45
C MET A 178 -13.20 -12.53 -4.80
N GLN A 179 -13.33 -12.28 -3.50
CA GLN A 179 -12.26 -11.83 -2.62
C GLN A 179 -12.34 -12.63 -1.31
N ARG A 180 -11.25 -13.29 -0.92
CA ARG A 180 -11.12 -13.94 0.39
C ARG A 180 -10.31 -13.01 1.31
N THR A 181 -10.58 -13.01 2.61
CA THR A 181 -9.97 -12.04 3.54
C THR A 181 -9.87 -12.56 4.98
N PRO A 182 -8.80 -12.22 5.73
CA PRO A 182 -8.75 -12.40 7.18
C PRO A 182 -9.38 -11.25 7.96
N TYR A 183 -9.84 -10.18 7.30
CA TYR A 183 -10.26 -8.89 7.90
C TYR A 183 -11.78 -8.74 8.06
N GLY A 184 -12.55 -9.81 7.91
CA GLY A 184 -14.00 -9.78 8.11
C GLY A 184 -14.77 -9.32 6.89
N THR A 185 -16.03 -9.74 6.80
CA THR A 185 -16.96 -9.39 5.71
C THR A 185 -18.21 -8.64 6.16
N SER A 186 -18.25 -8.14 7.40
CA SER A 186 -19.43 -7.46 7.97
C SER A 186 -19.78 -6.15 7.26
N TRP A 187 -18.80 -5.46 6.68
CA TRP A 187 -18.95 -4.21 5.94
C TRP A 187 -19.55 -4.40 4.52
N VAL A 188 -19.60 -5.64 4.02
CA VAL A 188 -19.98 -5.96 2.64
C VAL A 188 -21.46 -5.64 2.40
N SER A 189 -21.71 -4.68 1.51
CA SER A 189 -23.04 -4.17 1.16
C SER A 189 -23.10 -3.65 -0.28
N SER A 190 -24.31 -3.42 -0.81
CA SER A 190 -24.54 -2.79 -2.12
C SER A 190 -23.77 -1.45 -2.23
N ALA A 191 -23.86 -0.58 -1.22
CA ALA A 191 -23.14 0.69 -1.21
C ALA A 191 -21.62 0.50 -1.18
N ALA A 192 -21.11 -0.47 -0.41
CA ALA A 192 -19.67 -0.70 -0.28
C ALA A 192 -19.01 -1.13 -1.60
N VAL A 193 -19.62 -2.05 -2.38
CA VAL A 193 -19.04 -2.46 -3.67
C VAL A 193 -19.16 -1.37 -4.73
N ASN A 194 -20.27 -0.62 -4.75
CA ASN A 194 -20.42 0.50 -5.68
C ASN A 194 -19.48 1.66 -5.35
N GLY A 195 -19.17 1.90 -4.08
CA GLY A 195 -18.20 2.93 -3.68
C GLY A 195 -16.75 2.50 -3.92
N SER A 196 -16.38 1.27 -3.54
CA SER A 196 -14.99 0.80 -3.62
C SER A 196 -14.56 0.34 -5.02
N LYS A 197 -15.48 -0.20 -5.83
CA LYS A 197 -15.21 -0.77 -7.16
C LYS A 197 -16.32 -0.40 -8.16
N PRO A 198 -16.57 0.90 -8.41
CA PRO A 198 -17.74 1.36 -9.16
C PRO A 198 -17.80 0.80 -10.58
N GLU A 199 -16.68 0.70 -11.27
CA GLU A 199 -16.61 0.17 -12.64
C GLU A 199 -17.05 -1.30 -12.71
N LEU A 200 -16.51 -2.13 -11.81
CA LEU A 200 -16.85 -3.54 -11.70
C LEU A 200 -18.31 -3.73 -11.24
N ALA A 201 -18.75 -2.97 -10.23
CA ALA A 201 -20.11 -3.03 -9.72
C ALA A 201 -21.15 -2.65 -10.79
N THR A 202 -20.87 -1.62 -11.58
CA THR A 202 -21.72 -1.20 -12.69
C THR A 202 -21.76 -2.28 -13.78
N SER A 203 -20.59 -2.85 -14.12
CA SER A 203 -20.47 -3.90 -15.14
C SER A 203 -21.26 -5.17 -14.81
N GLY A 204 -21.48 -5.46 -13.52
CA GLY A 204 -22.34 -6.55 -13.03
C GLY A 204 -21.62 -7.88 -12.83
N TYR A 205 -21.42 -8.26 -11.57
CA TYR A 205 -20.84 -9.54 -11.17
C TYR A 205 -21.65 -10.12 -10.03
N ILE A 206 -21.56 -11.43 -9.77
CA ILE A 206 -21.91 -11.96 -8.46
C ILE A 206 -20.67 -11.79 -7.58
N PHE A 207 -20.67 -10.80 -6.68
CA PHE A 207 -19.53 -10.64 -5.79
C PHE A 207 -19.60 -11.66 -4.66
N VAL A 208 -18.45 -12.24 -4.31
CA VAL A 208 -18.33 -13.17 -3.19
C VAL A 208 -17.18 -12.73 -2.29
N PHE A 209 -17.49 -12.46 -1.03
CA PHE A 209 -16.51 -12.11 -0.01
C PHE A 209 -16.48 -13.21 1.03
N GLY A 210 -15.30 -13.80 1.30
CA GLY A 210 -15.17 -14.92 2.22
C GLY A 210 -14.24 -14.63 3.39
N ASP A 211 -14.70 -14.91 4.61
CA ASP A 211 -13.81 -14.98 5.78
C ASP A 211 -12.92 -16.22 5.64
N ILE A 212 -11.60 -16.06 5.71
CA ILE A 212 -10.72 -17.24 5.66
C ILE A 212 -10.84 -18.08 6.93
N ARG A 213 -10.36 -19.32 6.83
CA ARG A 213 -10.41 -20.32 7.89
C ARG A 213 -9.92 -19.76 9.24
N GLY A 214 -10.78 -19.92 10.25
CA GLY A 214 -10.52 -19.53 11.63
C GLY A 214 -10.61 -18.03 11.93
N ARG A 215 -11.00 -17.19 10.96
CA ARG A 215 -11.24 -15.75 11.14
C ARG A 215 -12.73 -15.45 11.12
N TYR A 216 -13.15 -14.46 11.91
CA TYR A 216 -14.54 -13.95 11.95
C TYR A 216 -15.59 -15.07 12.05
N GLU A 217 -16.48 -15.21 11.06
CA GLU A 217 -17.57 -16.19 11.14
C GLU A 217 -17.15 -17.59 10.67
N SER A 218 -16.03 -17.71 9.94
CA SER A 218 -15.48 -19.00 9.52
C SER A 218 -15.04 -19.88 10.70
N GLU A 219 -15.27 -21.18 10.56
CA GLU A 219 -14.79 -22.22 11.47
C GLU A 219 -13.30 -22.53 11.22
N GLY A 220 -12.73 -23.43 12.02
CA GLY A 220 -11.34 -23.88 11.88
C GLY A 220 -10.33 -23.02 12.63
N LYS A 221 -9.06 -23.15 12.26
CA LYS A 221 -7.92 -22.49 12.92
C LYS A 221 -7.20 -21.56 11.95
N PHE A 222 -7.06 -20.29 12.34
CA PHE A 222 -6.26 -19.32 11.61
C PHE A 222 -4.78 -19.64 11.71
N VAL A 223 -4.07 -19.48 10.59
CA VAL A 223 -2.62 -19.57 10.47
C VAL A 223 -2.23 -18.43 9.53
N MET A 224 -1.41 -17.51 10.02
CA MET A 224 -0.85 -16.41 9.24
C MET A 224 -0.13 -16.94 8.00
N ASN A 225 -0.44 -16.39 6.82
CA ASN A 225 0.13 -16.74 5.50
C ASN A 225 0.33 -18.26 5.34
N ARG A 226 -0.74 -19.03 5.62
CA ARG A 226 -0.69 -20.50 5.64
C ARG A 226 0.01 -21.05 4.39
N ALA A 227 1.12 -21.75 4.62
CA ALA A 227 1.93 -22.39 3.58
C ALA A 227 1.11 -23.34 2.69
N ILE A 228 1.45 -23.37 1.40
CA ILE A 228 0.88 -24.29 0.42
C ILE A 228 1.48 -25.69 0.62
N VAL A 229 0.64 -26.71 0.69
CA VAL A 229 1.03 -28.10 0.99
C VAL A 229 0.81 -29.03 -0.21
N ALA A 230 1.37 -30.24 -0.17
CA ALA A 230 1.37 -31.18 -1.30
C ALA A 230 0.02 -31.90 -1.59
N HIS A 231 -1.05 -31.57 -0.85
CA HIS A 231 -2.41 -32.15 -0.96
C HIS A 231 -2.49 -33.69 -1.09
N THR A 232 -1.67 -34.43 -0.32
CA THR A 232 -1.63 -35.90 -0.38
C THR A 232 -2.86 -36.57 0.22
N THR A 233 -3.52 -35.91 1.17
CA THR A 233 -4.77 -36.36 1.79
C THR A 233 -5.82 -35.25 1.78
N LYS A 234 -7.09 -35.60 1.99
CA LYS A 234 -8.17 -34.61 2.12
C LYS A 234 -8.01 -33.65 3.32
N ASN A 235 -7.15 -33.98 4.29
CA ASN A 235 -6.89 -33.15 5.45
C ASN A 235 -5.72 -32.19 5.23
N ASP A 236 -5.03 -32.30 4.10
CA ASP A 236 -3.95 -31.40 3.70
C ASP A 236 -4.61 -30.15 3.11
N VAL A 237 -4.96 -29.20 3.98
CA VAL A 237 -5.73 -28.01 3.65
C VAL A 237 -4.90 -26.72 3.71
N ASP A 238 -4.96 -25.95 2.65
CA ASP A 238 -4.41 -24.59 2.54
C ASP A 238 -5.37 -23.66 1.78
N GLU A 239 -4.91 -22.45 1.49
CA GLU A 239 -5.72 -21.42 0.85
C GLU A 239 -6.09 -21.75 -0.59
N THR A 240 -5.31 -22.59 -1.29
CA THR A 240 -5.64 -23.07 -2.65
C THR A 240 -6.85 -24.03 -2.57
N THR A 241 -6.84 -24.93 -1.59
CA THR A 241 -7.90 -25.93 -1.40
C THR A 241 -9.21 -25.34 -0.89
N ASP A 242 -9.13 -24.41 0.08
CA ASP A 242 -10.31 -23.71 0.60
C ASP A 242 -10.96 -22.85 -0.49
N THR A 243 -10.16 -22.25 -1.38
CA THR A 243 -10.67 -21.51 -2.54
C THR A 243 -11.36 -22.43 -3.54
N ARG A 244 -10.75 -23.58 -3.87
CA ARG A 244 -11.31 -24.57 -4.80
C ARG A 244 -12.68 -25.08 -4.33
N ASP A 245 -12.77 -25.48 -3.06
CA ASP A 245 -13.99 -26.03 -2.48
C ASP A 245 -15.09 -24.96 -2.38
N THR A 246 -14.71 -23.71 -2.12
CA THR A 246 -15.63 -22.56 -2.16
C THR A 246 -16.21 -22.38 -3.57
N ILE A 247 -15.38 -22.45 -4.61
CA ILE A 247 -15.82 -22.31 -6.00
C ILE A 247 -16.74 -23.46 -6.41
N ASP A 248 -16.39 -24.71 -6.07
CA ASP A 248 -17.24 -25.88 -6.34
C ASP A 248 -18.65 -25.71 -5.75
N TRP A 249 -18.72 -25.21 -4.51
CA TRP A 249 -20.00 -24.94 -3.86
C TRP A 249 -20.78 -23.83 -4.57
N LEU A 250 -20.14 -22.71 -4.92
CA LEU A 250 -20.79 -21.57 -5.58
C LEU A 250 -21.40 -21.95 -6.93
N LEU A 251 -20.66 -22.72 -7.74
CA LEU A 251 -21.11 -23.17 -9.05
C LEU A 251 -22.38 -24.00 -8.98
N GLN A 252 -22.54 -24.80 -7.92
CA GLN A 252 -23.68 -25.69 -7.71
C GLN A 252 -24.87 -24.99 -7.05
N ASN A 253 -24.61 -24.02 -6.16
CA ASN A 253 -25.65 -23.47 -5.28
C ASN A 253 -26.16 -22.08 -5.68
N VAL A 254 -25.36 -21.30 -6.43
CA VAL A 254 -25.78 -19.97 -6.89
C VAL A 254 -26.27 -20.06 -8.32
N ARG A 255 -27.58 -19.88 -8.52
CA ARG A 255 -28.24 -20.06 -9.83
C ARG A 255 -27.80 -19.03 -10.86
N ASN A 256 -28.03 -19.32 -12.15
CA ASN A 256 -27.79 -18.41 -13.28
C ASN A 256 -26.41 -17.74 -13.22
N ASN A 257 -25.39 -18.54 -12.89
CA ASN A 257 -23.99 -18.15 -13.04
C ASN A 257 -23.46 -18.67 -14.38
N ASN A 258 -22.42 -18.04 -14.94
CA ASN A 258 -21.84 -18.44 -16.24
C ASN A 258 -20.67 -19.44 -16.12
N GLY A 259 -20.43 -19.99 -14.93
CA GLY A 259 -19.35 -20.94 -14.67
C GLY A 259 -17.94 -20.35 -14.59
N LYS A 260 -17.78 -19.02 -14.60
CA LYS A 260 -16.47 -18.35 -14.53
C LYS A 260 -16.32 -17.55 -13.23
N VAL A 261 -15.10 -17.57 -12.70
CA VAL A 261 -14.69 -16.89 -11.46
C VAL A 261 -13.47 -16.03 -11.76
N GLY A 262 -13.53 -14.77 -11.36
CA GLY A 262 -12.33 -13.95 -11.14
C GLY A 262 -12.03 -13.85 -9.66
N VAL A 263 -10.76 -13.71 -9.30
CA VAL A 263 -10.33 -13.49 -7.91
C VAL A 263 -9.43 -12.27 -7.84
N LEU A 264 -9.67 -11.39 -6.87
CA LEU A 264 -8.81 -10.23 -6.61
C LEU A 264 -8.73 -9.92 -5.13
N GLY A 265 -7.71 -9.15 -4.77
CA GLY A 265 -7.56 -8.63 -3.42
C GLY A 265 -6.28 -7.83 -3.25
N VAL A 266 -6.26 -7.00 -2.21
CA VAL A 266 -5.11 -6.19 -1.81
C VAL A 266 -4.44 -6.80 -0.57
N SER A 267 -3.11 -6.84 -0.47
CA SER A 267 -2.37 -7.35 0.70
C SER A 267 -2.54 -8.85 0.92
N TYR A 268 -2.99 -9.28 2.10
CA TYR A 268 -3.35 -10.66 2.40
C TYR A 268 -4.42 -11.19 1.41
N PRO A 269 -5.53 -10.48 1.12
CA PRO A 269 -6.38 -10.80 -0.03
C PRO A 269 -5.66 -10.92 -1.38
N GLY A 270 -4.54 -10.20 -1.60
CA GLY A 270 -3.67 -10.35 -2.77
C GLY A 270 -2.96 -11.70 -2.76
N PHE A 271 -2.33 -12.10 -1.65
CA PHE A 271 -1.80 -13.45 -1.43
C PHE A 271 -2.86 -14.54 -1.68
N LEU A 272 -4.10 -14.31 -1.23
CA LEU A 272 -5.22 -15.23 -1.44
C LEU A 272 -5.69 -15.25 -2.91
N ALA A 273 -5.55 -14.14 -3.64
CA ALA A 273 -5.83 -14.09 -5.07
C ALA A 273 -4.77 -14.85 -5.87
N MET A 274 -3.48 -14.72 -5.53
CA MET A 274 -2.43 -15.54 -6.15
C MET A 274 -2.61 -17.02 -5.81
N SER A 275 -2.95 -17.34 -4.55
CA SER A 275 -3.27 -18.71 -4.13
C SER A 275 -4.42 -19.33 -4.94
N ALA A 276 -5.36 -18.53 -5.45
CA ALA A 276 -6.41 -19.01 -6.33
C ALA A 276 -5.94 -19.37 -7.76
N GLY A 277 -4.78 -18.83 -8.16
CA GLY A 277 -4.10 -19.10 -9.43
C GLY A 277 -3.15 -20.30 -9.40
N ILE A 278 -2.81 -20.81 -8.22
CA ILE A 278 -1.94 -21.98 -8.03
C ILE A 278 -2.79 -23.24 -7.95
N ASP A 279 -2.54 -24.23 -8.82
CA ASP A 279 -3.37 -25.43 -8.98
C ASP A 279 -4.87 -25.07 -9.09
N ALA A 280 -5.13 -24.10 -9.95
CA ALA A 280 -6.36 -23.34 -10.00
C ALA A 280 -7.57 -24.23 -10.30
N HIS A 281 -8.71 -23.90 -9.70
CA HIS A 281 -9.97 -24.51 -10.09
C HIS A 281 -10.27 -24.16 -11.57
N PRO A 282 -10.75 -25.10 -12.42
CA PRO A 282 -10.99 -24.83 -13.85
C PRO A 282 -11.98 -23.70 -14.15
N ALA A 283 -12.76 -23.24 -13.19
CA ALA A 283 -13.64 -22.07 -13.31
C ALA A 283 -12.93 -20.73 -13.10
N VAL A 284 -11.73 -20.70 -12.51
CA VAL A 284 -10.93 -19.48 -12.39
C VAL A 284 -10.42 -19.11 -13.78
N LYS A 285 -10.73 -17.88 -14.20
CA LYS A 285 -10.38 -17.37 -15.55
C LYS A 285 -9.58 -16.08 -15.55
N ALA A 286 -9.47 -15.43 -14.39
CA ALA A 286 -8.65 -14.25 -14.19
C ALA A 286 -8.32 -14.09 -12.70
N ILE A 287 -7.08 -13.77 -12.37
CA ILE A 287 -6.70 -13.32 -11.05
C ILE A 287 -6.07 -11.93 -11.11
N SER A 288 -6.27 -11.12 -10.07
CA SER A 288 -5.54 -9.87 -9.85
C SER A 288 -5.05 -9.85 -8.40
N PRO A 289 -3.88 -10.43 -8.13
CA PRO A 289 -3.12 -10.18 -6.91
C PRO A 289 -2.70 -8.71 -6.92
N GLN A 290 -3.00 -7.98 -5.84
CA GLN A 290 -2.68 -6.56 -5.75
C GLN A 290 -1.90 -6.34 -4.45
N ALA A 291 -0.67 -5.86 -4.54
CA ALA A 291 0.29 -5.82 -3.44
C ALA A 291 0.24 -7.11 -2.59
N PRO A 292 0.50 -8.28 -3.19
CA PRO A 292 0.34 -9.57 -2.52
C PRO A 292 1.45 -9.84 -1.51
N MET A 293 1.10 -10.31 -0.30
CA MET A 293 2.06 -10.80 0.70
C MET A 293 2.76 -12.08 0.22
N THR A 294 3.79 -11.93 -0.61
CA THR A 294 4.40 -13.02 -1.39
C THR A 294 5.53 -13.67 -0.62
N ASN A 295 6.42 -12.85 -0.07
CA ASN A 295 7.57 -13.26 0.70
C ASN A 295 7.80 -12.33 1.87
N VAL A 296 7.03 -12.57 2.93
CA VAL A 296 7.00 -11.81 4.17
C VAL A 296 8.33 -11.73 4.91
N TRP A 297 9.36 -12.49 4.50
CA TRP A 297 10.73 -12.37 5.04
C TRP A 297 11.70 -11.63 4.11
N MET A 298 11.54 -11.74 2.79
CA MET A 298 12.52 -11.16 1.86
C MET A 298 12.33 -9.65 1.70
N GLY A 299 11.09 -9.16 1.57
CA GLY A 299 10.83 -7.75 1.34
C GLY A 299 9.37 -7.31 1.41
N ASP A 300 8.49 -8.11 2.01
CA ASP A 300 7.11 -7.71 2.33
C ASP A 300 7.00 -7.46 3.87
N ASP A 301 5.88 -7.82 4.48
CA ASP A 301 5.42 -7.35 5.79
C ASP A 301 6.39 -7.42 6.99
N PHE A 302 7.07 -8.55 7.19
CA PHE A 302 7.73 -8.84 8.47
C PHE A 302 9.22 -8.57 8.44
N PHE A 303 9.89 -8.82 7.32
CA PHE A 303 11.31 -8.53 7.18
C PHE A 303 11.63 -8.03 5.78
N HIS A 304 12.67 -7.19 5.70
CA HIS A 304 13.30 -6.80 4.44
C HIS A 304 14.78 -7.13 4.50
N ASN A 305 15.26 -8.00 3.61
CA ASN A 305 16.63 -8.54 3.59
C ASN A 305 17.13 -8.95 4.99
N GLY A 306 16.22 -9.53 5.80
CA GLY A 306 16.45 -9.99 7.16
C GLY A 306 16.38 -8.94 8.27
N ALA A 307 16.15 -7.66 7.96
CA ALA A 307 15.80 -6.63 8.94
C ALA A 307 14.33 -6.75 9.36
N PHE A 308 14.03 -6.89 10.66
CA PHE A 308 12.67 -7.13 11.12
C PHE A 308 11.89 -5.82 11.21
N ARG A 309 10.71 -5.77 10.61
CA ARG A 309 9.78 -4.64 10.64
C ARG A 309 9.04 -4.58 11.98
N GLU A 310 9.77 -4.10 13.00
CA GLU A 310 9.39 -4.10 14.41
C GLU A 310 8.00 -3.53 14.69
N THR A 311 7.69 -2.29 14.30
CA THR A 311 6.35 -1.73 14.57
C THR A 311 5.24 -2.47 13.83
N TYR A 312 5.49 -2.84 12.57
CA TYR A 312 4.48 -3.47 11.73
C TYR A 312 4.18 -4.89 12.23
N GLY A 313 5.21 -5.72 12.39
CA GLY A 313 5.06 -7.09 12.88
C GLY A 313 4.49 -7.14 14.29
N PHE A 314 4.81 -6.16 15.15
CA PHE A 314 4.24 -6.04 16.49
C PHE A 314 2.73 -5.72 16.46
N ASP A 315 2.31 -4.73 15.68
CA ASP A 315 0.90 -4.32 15.61
C ASP A 315 0.05 -5.35 14.83
N TYR A 316 0.54 -5.85 13.69
CA TYR A 316 -0.22 -6.73 12.80
C TYR A 316 -0.47 -8.12 13.39
N VAL A 317 0.52 -8.68 14.09
CA VAL A 317 0.34 -9.96 14.80
C VAL A 317 -0.69 -9.82 15.91
N GLN A 318 -0.68 -8.73 16.67
CA GLN A 318 -1.73 -8.49 17.67
C GLN A 318 -3.10 -8.34 16.99
N GLN A 319 -3.18 -7.58 15.89
CA GLN A 319 -4.43 -7.39 15.15
C GLN A 319 -5.04 -8.72 14.70
N LEU A 320 -4.26 -9.64 14.14
CA LEU A 320 -4.79 -10.86 13.54
C LEU A 320 -4.81 -12.09 14.46
N GLU A 321 -3.99 -12.14 15.52
CA GLU A 321 -3.86 -13.35 16.35
C GLU A 321 -4.34 -13.18 17.80
N ALA A 322 -4.54 -11.95 18.30
CA ALA A 322 -4.98 -11.74 19.69
C ALA A 322 -6.44 -12.20 19.93
N GLN A 323 -7.28 -12.18 18.90
CA GLN A 323 -8.66 -12.66 18.96
C GLN A 323 -9.13 -13.13 17.57
N LYS A 324 -10.34 -13.70 17.49
CA LYS A 324 -10.90 -14.26 16.24
C LYS A 324 -11.22 -13.20 15.18
N THR A 325 -11.53 -11.98 15.62
CA THR A 325 -11.73 -10.79 14.78
C THR A 325 -10.50 -9.89 14.89
N ASP A 326 -10.47 -8.76 14.20
CA ASP A 326 -9.34 -7.83 14.31
C ASP A 326 -9.30 -7.22 15.72
N ALA A 327 -8.12 -7.19 16.32
CA ALA A 327 -7.86 -6.42 17.54
C ALA A 327 -7.28 -5.05 17.16
N ARG A 328 -7.89 -3.97 17.68
CA ARG A 328 -7.36 -2.62 17.46
C ARG A 328 -6.11 -2.41 18.30
N VAL A 329 -5.01 -2.03 17.66
CA VAL A 329 -3.77 -1.59 18.32
C VAL A 329 -3.68 -0.07 18.17
N ASP A 330 -3.85 0.65 19.28
CA ASP A 330 -3.81 2.11 19.31
C ASP A 330 -3.16 2.58 20.62
N SER A 331 -1.83 2.75 20.58
CA SER A 331 -1.08 3.34 21.68
C SER A 331 -0.98 4.86 21.52
N LYS A 332 -1.10 5.57 22.65
CA LYS A 332 -0.81 7.03 22.70
C LYS A 332 0.66 7.32 23.04
N GLU A 333 1.45 6.30 23.33
CA GLU A 333 2.89 6.41 23.50
C GLU A 333 3.58 6.59 22.14
N ASP A 334 4.65 7.37 22.10
CA ASP A 334 5.55 7.39 20.94
C ASP A 334 6.20 6.01 20.82
N THR A 335 5.85 5.28 19.76
CA THR A 335 6.38 3.92 19.53
C THR A 335 7.90 3.92 19.47
N PHE A 336 8.54 5.03 19.06
CA PHE A 336 10.00 5.17 19.13
C PHE A 336 10.49 4.99 20.56
N ASP A 337 9.87 5.66 21.53
CA ASP A 337 10.25 5.53 22.93
C ASP A 337 9.88 4.15 23.48
N PHE A 338 8.70 3.62 23.15
CA PHE A 338 8.26 2.29 23.58
C PHE A 338 9.28 1.19 23.23
N PHE A 339 9.65 1.08 21.95
CA PHE A 339 10.60 0.05 21.51
C PHE A 339 12.02 0.30 22.04
N LEU A 340 12.43 1.57 22.14
CA LEU A 340 13.76 1.91 22.67
C LEU A 340 13.89 1.53 24.15
N HIS A 341 12.85 1.80 24.95
CA HIS A 341 12.78 1.44 26.37
C HIS A 341 12.79 -0.08 26.58
N ASN A 342 12.08 -0.83 25.74
CA ASN A 342 11.97 -2.28 25.82
C ASN A 342 13.17 -3.04 25.21
N VAL A 343 14.18 -2.32 24.72
CA VAL A 343 15.48 -2.82 24.25
C VAL A 343 15.43 -3.62 22.95
N ASN A 344 14.61 -4.66 22.87
CA ASN A 344 14.49 -5.56 21.72
C ASN A 344 13.05 -6.06 21.57
N PHE A 345 12.78 -6.81 20.51
CA PHE A 345 11.45 -7.35 20.26
C PHE A 345 10.95 -8.25 21.40
N ALA A 346 11.80 -9.08 22.01
CA ALA A 346 11.38 -9.93 23.13
C ALA A 346 10.90 -9.13 24.35
N GLY A 347 11.57 -8.02 24.67
CA GLY A 347 11.13 -7.10 25.72
C GLY A 347 9.82 -6.41 25.37
N ALA A 348 9.66 -5.98 24.12
CA ALA A 348 8.42 -5.34 23.66
C ALA A 348 7.24 -6.34 23.68
N ALA A 349 7.49 -7.57 23.23
CA ALA A 349 6.50 -8.65 23.22
C ALA A 349 6.06 -9.06 24.62
N ASP A 350 6.98 -9.15 25.59
CA ASP A 350 6.68 -9.40 27.01
C ASP A 350 5.85 -8.25 27.62
N ALA A 351 6.25 -6.99 27.35
CA ALA A 351 5.52 -5.82 27.83
C ALA A 351 4.06 -5.80 27.33
N ALA A 352 3.82 -6.24 26.09
CA ALA A 352 2.50 -6.36 25.48
C ALA A 352 1.78 -7.69 25.77
N LYS A 353 2.45 -8.66 26.42
CA LYS A 353 1.95 -10.02 26.68
C LYS A 353 1.57 -10.78 25.41
N MET A 354 2.29 -10.54 24.32
CA MET A 354 2.06 -11.14 23.01
C MET A 354 3.03 -12.27 22.67
N GLU A 355 3.97 -12.61 23.56
CA GLU A 355 5.01 -13.61 23.34
C GLU A 355 4.48 -15.03 23.06
N LYS A 356 3.21 -15.27 23.37
CA LYS A 356 2.49 -16.53 23.13
C LYS A 356 1.67 -16.55 21.84
N LEU A 357 1.52 -15.41 21.15
CA LEU A 357 0.86 -15.39 19.85
C LEU A 357 1.70 -16.22 18.86
N PRO A 358 1.08 -17.07 18.02
CA PRO A 358 1.80 -18.00 17.14
C PRO A 358 2.92 -17.34 16.32
N THR A 359 2.64 -16.22 15.66
CA THR A 359 3.60 -15.55 14.78
C THR A 359 4.64 -14.76 15.58
N ALA A 360 4.28 -14.16 16.72
CA ALA A 360 5.25 -13.52 17.63
C ALA A 360 6.31 -14.53 18.13
N LYS A 361 5.87 -15.75 18.47
CA LYS A 361 6.77 -16.84 18.85
C LYS A 361 7.70 -17.25 17.70
N VAL A 362 7.20 -17.24 16.46
CA VAL A 362 8.04 -17.49 15.28
C VAL A 362 9.12 -16.42 15.17
N PHE A 363 8.79 -15.12 15.26
CA PHE A 363 9.81 -14.06 15.21
C PHE A 363 10.93 -14.30 16.24
N LEU A 364 10.55 -14.64 17.48
CA LEU A 364 11.48 -14.90 18.57
C LEU A 364 12.38 -16.13 18.34
N THR A 365 11.94 -17.12 17.56
CA THR A 365 12.60 -18.43 17.45
C THR A 365 13.17 -18.74 16.06
N GLN A 366 12.73 -18.04 15.02
CA GLN A 366 13.11 -18.25 13.62
C GLN A 366 13.49 -16.89 12.95
N PRO A 367 14.48 -16.15 13.45
CA PRO A 367 14.80 -14.81 12.92
C PRO A 367 15.52 -14.80 11.56
N THR A 368 16.08 -15.94 11.13
CA THR A 368 16.77 -16.09 9.83
C THR A 368 15.82 -16.67 8.78
N TYR A 369 16.22 -16.71 7.50
CA TYR A 369 15.39 -17.24 6.39
C TYR A 369 15.30 -18.77 6.39
N THR A 370 14.79 -19.32 7.47
CA THR A 370 14.61 -20.76 7.69
C THR A 370 13.57 -21.36 6.74
N LYS A 371 13.52 -22.70 6.70
CA LYS A 371 12.49 -23.44 5.97
C LYS A 371 11.06 -22.98 6.31
N PHE A 372 10.79 -22.50 7.52
CA PHE A 372 9.48 -21.97 7.88
C PHE A 372 9.06 -20.80 6.98
N TRP A 373 9.95 -19.81 6.78
CA TRP A 373 9.67 -18.67 5.90
C TRP A 373 9.64 -19.08 4.43
N GLN A 374 10.59 -19.93 4.02
CA GLN A 374 10.64 -20.47 2.66
C GLN A 374 9.39 -21.29 2.31
N ASP A 375 8.72 -21.89 3.32
CA ASP A 375 7.48 -22.63 3.14
C ASP A 375 6.26 -21.74 2.93
N MET A 376 6.27 -20.52 3.45
CA MET A 376 5.23 -19.51 3.22
C MET A 376 5.45 -18.70 1.95
N ALA A 377 6.69 -18.62 1.45
CA ALA A 377 7.03 -17.94 0.21
C ALA A 377 6.30 -18.54 -1.00
N VAL A 378 5.64 -17.69 -1.78
CA VAL A 378 4.75 -18.08 -2.89
C VAL A 378 5.53 -18.38 -4.17
N GLU A 379 6.66 -17.71 -4.41
CA GLU A 379 7.35 -17.68 -5.70
C GLU A 379 7.71 -19.08 -6.23
N LYS A 380 8.10 -19.99 -5.33
CA LYS A 380 8.48 -21.38 -5.70
C LYS A 380 7.33 -22.19 -6.30
N HIS A 381 6.08 -21.76 -6.12
CA HIS A 381 4.90 -22.40 -6.68
C HIS A 381 4.53 -21.84 -8.06
N LEU A 382 5.08 -20.69 -8.45
CA LEU A 382 4.75 -19.95 -9.69
C LEU A 382 5.51 -20.48 -10.91
N THR A 383 5.44 -21.79 -11.15
CA THR A 383 6.23 -22.48 -12.20
C THR A 383 5.51 -22.64 -13.54
N LYS A 384 4.27 -22.13 -13.64
CA LYS A 384 3.40 -22.16 -14.82
C LYS A 384 2.35 -21.04 -14.72
N VAL A 385 1.96 -20.47 -15.85
CA VAL A 385 0.81 -19.56 -15.94
C VAL A 385 -0.46 -20.38 -16.18
N GLU A 386 -1.23 -20.62 -15.13
CA GLU A 386 -2.51 -21.38 -15.21
C GLU A 386 -3.70 -20.51 -15.58
N VAL A 387 -3.67 -19.28 -15.09
CA VAL A 387 -4.74 -18.30 -15.19
C VAL A 387 -4.12 -16.98 -15.65
N PRO A 388 -4.79 -16.20 -16.51
CA PRO A 388 -4.40 -14.82 -16.77
C PRO A 388 -4.29 -14.02 -15.48
N THR A 389 -3.17 -13.34 -15.29
CA THR A 389 -2.79 -12.67 -14.03
C THR A 389 -2.52 -11.19 -14.28
N LEU A 390 -3.18 -10.33 -13.52
CA LEU A 390 -2.93 -8.88 -13.49
C LEU A 390 -2.35 -8.50 -12.12
N GLU A 391 -1.04 -8.43 -12.04
CA GLU A 391 -0.32 -7.92 -10.87
C GLU A 391 -0.51 -6.40 -10.75
N VAL A 392 -0.76 -5.91 -9.53
CA VAL A 392 -0.99 -4.47 -9.29
C VAL A 392 -0.26 -4.04 -8.03
N GLY A 393 0.54 -2.98 -8.10
CA GLY A 393 1.28 -2.46 -6.96
C GLY A 393 1.56 -0.97 -7.05
N GLY A 394 2.15 -0.41 -6.00
CA GLY A 394 2.53 1.00 -5.93
C GLY A 394 4.04 1.19 -5.83
N TRP A 395 4.56 2.26 -6.43
CA TRP A 395 5.97 2.66 -6.26
C TRP A 395 6.32 3.08 -4.84
N TRP A 396 5.32 3.43 -4.03
CA TRP A 396 5.48 3.74 -2.61
C TRP A 396 4.65 2.79 -1.74
N ASP A 397 4.52 1.53 -2.14
CA ASP A 397 3.87 0.50 -1.33
C ASP A 397 4.68 0.22 -0.06
N GLN A 398 4.20 0.76 1.05
CA GLN A 398 4.93 0.69 2.31
C GLN A 398 4.77 -0.64 3.07
N GLU A 399 4.00 -1.61 2.55
CA GLU A 399 3.68 -2.88 3.22
C GLU A 399 4.21 -4.08 2.43
N ASP A 400 3.88 -4.14 1.14
CA ASP A 400 4.07 -5.31 0.27
C ASP A 400 4.85 -4.92 -1.01
N MET A 401 6.04 -4.33 -0.83
CA MET A 401 6.87 -3.81 -1.93
C MET A 401 7.43 -4.92 -2.84
N TRP A 402 7.75 -6.08 -2.27
CA TRP A 402 8.37 -7.19 -2.98
C TRP A 402 7.37 -7.93 -3.87
N GLY A 403 6.17 -8.20 -3.34
CA GLY A 403 5.28 -9.21 -3.89
C GLY A 403 4.88 -9.00 -5.35
N THR A 404 4.36 -7.83 -5.69
CA THR A 404 3.88 -7.53 -7.06
C THR A 404 4.96 -7.78 -8.12
N GLN A 405 6.18 -7.30 -7.86
CA GLN A 405 7.30 -7.40 -8.80
C GLN A 405 7.88 -8.82 -8.82
N ALA A 406 7.96 -9.48 -7.66
CA ALA A 406 8.47 -10.84 -7.52
C ALA A 406 7.56 -11.89 -8.16
N GLU A 407 6.24 -11.79 -7.98
CA GLU A 407 5.26 -12.68 -8.61
C GLU A 407 5.28 -12.53 -10.14
N TYR A 408 5.31 -11.29 -10.64
CA TYR A 408 5.49 -11.02 -12.07
C TYR A 408 6.79 -11.64 -12.61
N ALA A 409 7.92 -11.40 -11.94
CA ALA A 409 9.22 -11.90 -12.36
C ALA A 409 9.29 -13.44 -12.33
N ALA A 410 8.64 -14.09 -11.37
CA ALA A 410 8.57 -15.55 -11.27
C ALA A 410 7.69 -16.16 -12.38
N LEU A 411 6.55 -15.54 -12.71
CA LEU A 411 5.62 -16.04 -13.72
C LEU A 411 6.08 -15.76 -15.16
N LYS A 412 6.73 -14.62 -15.42
CA LYS A 412 7.02 -14.16 -16.79
C LYS A 412 7.83 -15.15 -17.64
N PRO A 413 8.84 -15.87 -17.12
CA PRO A 413 9.53 -16.93 -17.87
C PRO A 413 8.64 -18.08 -18.34
N HIS A 414 7.45 -18.24 -17.74
CA HIS A 414 6.48 -19.28 -18.06
C HIS A 414 5.31 -18.76 -18.91
N ASP A 415 5.28 -17.47 -19.24
CA ASP A 415 4.19 -16.78 -19.93
C ASP A 415 4.23 -16.95 -21.45
N THR A 416 3.80 -18.11 -21.92
CA THR A 416 3.79 -18.46 -23.36
C THR A 416 2.61 -17.87 -24.14
N LYS A 417 1.68 -17.20 -23.47
CA LYS A 417 0.44 -16.64 -24.08
C LYS A 417 0.31 -15.14 -23.93
N ASP A 418 1.30 -14.48 -23.34
CA ASP A 418 1.26 -13.06 -22.97
C ASP A 418 0.05 -12.73 -22.09
N GLU A 419 -0.19 -13.57 -21.07
CA GLU A 419 -1.30 -13.47 -20.13
C GLU A 419 -0.87 -13.07 -18.71
N VAL A 420 0.41 -12.71 -18.51
CA VAL A 420 0.92 -12.12 -17.27
C VAL A 420 1.17 -10.63 -17.48
N PHE A 421 0.39 -9.82 -16.76
CA PHE A 421 0.40 -8.36 -16.84
C PHE A 421 0.79 -7.76 -15.49
N MET A 422 1.37 -6.56 -15.51
CA MET A 422 1.68 -5.82 -14.29
C MET A 422 1.30 -4.34 -14.43
N VAL A 423 0.79 -3.75 -13.34
CA VAL A 423 0.52 -2.32 -13.22
C VAL A 423 1.22 -1.77 -11.99
N LEU A 424 2.09 -0.79 -12.17
CA LEU A 424 2.74 -0.07 -11.08
C LEU A 424 2.40 1.42 -11.18
N GLY A 425 1.69 1.94 -10.18
CA GLY A 425 1.26 3.33 -10.13
C GLY A 425 1.93 4.12 -9.01
N PRO A 426 1.70 5.46 -8.94
CA PRO A 426 2.32 6.32 -7.94
C PRO A 426 1.53 6.24 -6.61
N TRP A 427 1.38 5.02 -6.12
CA TRP A 427 0.47 4.70 -5.03
C TRP A 427 1.24 4.21 -3.81
N ASN A 428 0.63 4.44 -2.66
CA ASN A 428 0.90 3.67 -1.46
C ASN A 428 0.14 2.33 -1.49
N HIS A 429 0.28 1.56 -0.42
CA HIS A 429 -0.41 0.29 -0.27
C HIS A 429 -1.95 0.44 -0.40
N GLY A 430 -2.52 -0.12 -1.47
CA GLY A 430 -3.95 0.00 -1.84
C GLY A 430 -4.38 1.33 -2.47
N GLY A 431 -3.44 2.23 -2.77
CA GLY A 431 -3.69 3.60 -3.23
C GLY A 431 -4.33 3.74 -4.61
N TRP A 432 -4.47 2.64 -5.37
CA TRP A 432 -5.23 2.59 -6.63
C TRP A 432 -6.75 2.49 -6.43
N GLY A 433 -7.21 2.17 -5.21
CA GLY A 433 -8.61 2.07 -4.86
C GLY A 433 -9.40 3.40 -4.90
N PRO A 434 -8.93 4.49 -4.26
CA PRO A 434 -9.66 5.77 -4.22
C PRO A 434 -9.60 6.59 -5.52
N THR A 435 -10.35 7.69 -5.54
CA THR A 435 -10.25 8.75 -6.56
C THR A 435 -9.48 9.90 -5.92
N THR A 436 -8.17 9.92 -6.14
CA THR A 436 -7.25 10.93 -5.62
C THR A 436 -6.15 11.17 -6.63
N ARG A 437 -5.73 12.42 -6.78
CA ARG A 437 -4.53 12.78 -7.55
C ARG A 437 -3.29 12.96 -6.69
N HIS A 438 -3.45 12.90 -5.36
CA HIS A 438 -2.37 13.09 -4.41
C HIS A 438 -1.95 11.82 -3.69
N LEU A 439 -0.66 11.80 -3.31
CA LEU A 439 -0.12 10.96 -2.24
C LEU A 439 0.71 11.85 -1.30
N GLY A 440 0.24 12.05 -0.07
CA GLY A 440 0.82 13.04 0.83
C GLY A 440 0.72 14.45 0.23
N VAL A 441 1.87 15.11 0.05
CA VAL A 441 1.94 16.45 -0.57
C VAL A 441 2.16 16.43 -2.08
N LEU A 442 2.37 15.25 -2.67
CA LEU A 442 2.64 15.11 -4.10
C LEU A 442 1.33 15.18 -4.88
N ASP A 443 1.30 16.00 -5.94
CA ASP A 443 0.21 16.04 -6.94
C ASP A 443 0.69 15.40 -8.24
N PHE A 444 0.03 14.34 -8.68
CA PHE A 444 0.35 13.66 -9.94
C PHE A 444 -0.39 14.26 -11.16
N GLY A 445 -1.21 15.29 -10.94
CA GLY A 445 -1.96 16.01 -11.98
C GLY A 445 -3.21 15.29 -12.47
N ALA A 446 -3.42 14.03 -12.10
CA ALA A 446 -4.61 13.25 -12.45
C ALA A 446 -4.91 12.16 -11.40
N ALA A 447 -6.18 11.77 -11.28
CA ALA A 447 -6.59 10.62 -10.49
C ALA A 447 -6.14 9.30 -11.13
N THR A 448 -4.90 8.89 -10.87
CA THR A 448 -4.27 7.71 -11.51
C THR A 448 -4.99 6.39 -11.17
N GLY A 449 -5.54 6.25 -9.97
CA GLY A 449 -6.37 5.10 -9.60
C GLY A 449 -7.64 4.97 -10.45
N ASP A 450 -8.28 6.09 -10.80
CA ASP A 450 -9.44 6.12 -11.69
C ASP A 450 -9.07 5.66 -13.10
N GLN A 451 -7.93 6.12 -13.62
CA GLN A 451 -7.44 5.71 -14.92
C GLN A 451 -7.21 4.20 -14.93
N TYR A 452 -6.46 3.67 -13.96
CA TYR A 452 -6.23 2.23 -13.81
C TYR A 452 -7.52 1.41 -13.77
N ARG A 453 -8.47 1.74 -12.89
CA ARG A 453 -9.68 0.92 -12.73
C ARG A 453 -10.54 0.92 -14.00
N LYS A 454 -10.65 2.08 -14.66
CA LYS A 454 -11.49 2.25 -15.86
C LYS A 454 -10.87 1.66 -17.11
N THR A 455 -9.56 1.76 -17.29
CA THR A 455 -8.90 1.40 -18.56
C THR A 455 -8.16 0.06 -18.50
N ILE A 456 -7.88 -0.47 -17.30
CA ILE A 456 -7.12 -1.72 -17.12
C ILE A 456 -7.92 -2.74 -16.29
N GLU A 457 -8.24 -2.46 -15.02
CA GLU A 457 -8.84 -3.46 -14.11
C GLU A 457 -10.19 -3.98 -14.60
N ALA A 458 -11.13 -3.06 -14.85
CA ALA A 458 -12.46 -3.46 -15.29
C ALA A 458 -12.42 -4.13 -16.67
N PRO A 459 -11.72 -3.58 -17.70
CA PRO A 459 -11.55 -4.27 -18.98
C PRO A 459 -10.91 -5.66 -18.86
N PHE A 460 -9.93 -5.85 -17.98
CA PHE A 460 -9.27 -7.15 -17.76
C PHE A 460 -10.29 -8.22 -17.33
N PHE A 461 -11.06 -7.95 -16.27
CA PHE A 461 -12.09 -8.88 -15.82
C PHE A 461 -13.21 -9.04 -16.86
N GLU A 462 -13.59 -7.98 -17.57
CA GLU A 462 -14.58 -8.07 -18.63
C GLU A 462 -14.14 -8.97 -19.80
N LYS A 463 -12.86 -8.92 -20.20
CA LYS A 463 -12.30 -9.80 -21.23
C LYS A 463 -12.41 -11.25 -20.83
N TYR A 464 -11.85 -11.62 -19.67
CA TYR A 464 -11.72 -13.02 -19.30
C TYR A 464 -13.02 -13.64 -18.75
N LEU A 465 -13.83 -12.85 -18.03
CA LEU A 465 -15.07 -13.34 -17.42
C LEU A 465 -16.31 -13.16 -18.30
N LYS A 466 -16.32 -12.18 -19.20
CA LYS A 466 -17.50 -11.85 -20.03
C LYS A 466 -17.24 -11.90 -21.53
N GLY A 467 -15.99 -12.08 -21.97
CA GLY A 467 -15.63 -12.11 -23.39
C GLY A 467 -15.76 -10.76 -24.09
N ARG A 468 -15.75 -9.65 -23.35
CA ARG A 468 -15.83 -8.31 -23.94
C ARG A 468 -14.46 -7.86 -24.42
N ALA A 469 -14.43 -7.09 -25.52
CA ALA A 469 -13.22 -6.41 -25.95
C ALA A 469 -12.95 -5.18 -25.05
N GLY A 470 -11.73 -4.63 -25.11
CA GLY A 470 -11.38 -3.36 -24.46
C GLY A 470 -10.14 -3.41 -23.58
N PHE A 471 -9.72 -4.61 -23.13
CA PHE A 471 -8.44 -4.78 -22.45
C PHE A 471 -7.30 -4.85 -23.48
N ASP A 472 -6.38 -3.88 -23.42
CA ASP A 472 -5.34 -3.65 -24.42
C ASP A 472 -3.91 -3.62 -23.84
N LEU A 473 -3.74 -3.93 -22.55
CA LEU A 473 -2.42 -3.95 -21.94
C LEU A 473 -1.61 -5.13 -22.48
N THR A 474 -0.39 -4.84 -22.93
CA THR A 474 0.63 -5.81 -23.31
C THR A 474 1.80 -5.68 -22.34
N GLY A 475 2.08 -6.72 -21.56
CA GLY A 475 3.12 -6.67 -20.53
C GLY A 475 2.75 -5.74 -19.38
N VAL A 476 3.36 -4.56 -19.32
CA VAL A 476 3.40 -3.72 -18.12
C VAL A 476 2.92 -2.31 -18.40
N ALA A 477 2.09 -1.76 -17.51
CA ALA A 477 1.78 -0.34 -17.42
C ALA A 477 2.44 0.23 -16.18
N SER A 478 3.24 1.28 -16.35
CA SER A 478 3.98 1.92 -15.26
C SER A 478 3.66 3.40 -15.27
N PHE A 479 3.38 4.00 -14.11
CA PHE A 479 3.32 5.45 -14.01
C PHE A 479 4.70 6.00 -13.71
N ARG A 480 5.31 6.66 -14.69
CA ARG A 480 6.61 7.33 -14.51
C ARG A 480 6.43 8.61 -13.72
N THR A 481 6.91 8.59 -12.48
CA THR A 481 6.87 9.75 -11.59
C THR A 481 7.89 10.80 -12.01
N GLY A 482 7.72 12.05 -11.57
CA GLY A 482 8.55 13.19 -12.00
C GLY A 482 8.01 13.86 -13.26
N VAL A 483 7.80 13.10 -14.34
CA VAL A 483 7.06 13.57 -15.54
C VAL A 483 5.56 13.28 -15.50
N ASN A 484 5.12 12.41 -14.59
CA ASN A 484 3.74 12.07 -14.30
C ASN A 484 2.95 11.54 -15.52
N THR A 485 3.49 10.50 -16.17
CA THR A 485 2.91 9.87 -17.37
C THR A 485 2.76 8.36 -17.22
N TRP A 486 1.70 7.78 -17.78
CA TRP A 486 1.61 6.33 -17.95
C TRP A 486 2.46 5.89 -19.14
N GLU A 487 3.42 5.03 -18.86
CA GLU A 487 4.28 4.33 -19.80
C GLU A 487 3.81 2.88 -19.98
N ARG A 488 4.08 2.30 -21.14
CA ARG A 488 3.80 0.89 -21.45
C ARG A 488 5.06 0.19 -21.91
N TYR A 489 5.33 -0.98 -21.34
CA TYR A 489 6.51 -1.79 -21.63
C TYR A 489 6.12 -3.23 -21.93
N GLU A 490 6.83 -3.89 -22.85
CA GLU A 490 6.59 -5.30 -23.16
C GLU A 490 6.93 -6.24 -21.99
N ALA A 491 7.91 -5.86 -21.19
CA ALA A 491 8.32 -6.57 -19.99
C ALA A 491 8.94 -5.60 -18.97
N TRP A 492 9.02 -6.04 -17.72
CA TRP A 492 9.74 -5.36 -16.65
C TRP A 492 10.88 -6.24 -16.13
N PRO A 493 12.08 -5.68 -15.89
CA PRO A 493 12.52 -4.35 -16.32
C PRO A 493 12.49 -4.15 -17.84
N PRO A 494 12.28 -2.92 -18.34
CA PRO A 494 12.29 -2.66 -19.79
C PRO A 494 13.67 -2.92 -20.38
N LYS A 495 13.73 -3.64 -21.51
CA LYS A 495 14.99 -3.96 -22.21
C LYS A 495 15.18 -3.17 -23.50
N GLN A 496 14.13 -3.02 -24.29
CA GLN A 496 14.20 -2.36 -25.59
C GLN A 496 14.26 -0.84 -25.43
N GLY A 497 15.31 -0.20 -25.95
CA GLY A 497 15.49 1.25 -25.85
C GLY A 497 16.03 1.71 -24.49
N PHE A 498 16.56 0.79 -23.68
CA PHE A 498 17.17 1.07 -22.39
C PHE A 498 18.57 0.49 -22.30
N LYS A 499 19.46 1.19 -21.59
CA LYS A 499 20.83 0.76 -21.29
C LYS A 499 21.09 0.82 -19.80
N GLU A 500 22.03 -0.01 -19.34
CA GLU A 500 22.51 0.02 -17.96
C GLU A 500 23.28 1.32 -17.68
N ALA A 501 23.07 1.87 -16.49
CA ALA A 501 23.77 3.03 -15.96
C ALA A 501 24.21 2.78 -14.51
N LYS A 502 25.26 3.49 -14.10
CA LYS A 502 25.82 3.40 -12.75
C LYS A 502 25.96 4.81 -12.18
N LEU A 503 25.43 5.00 -10.97
CA LEU A 503 25.55 6.24 -10.21
C LEU A 503 26.50 6.00 -9.04
N TYR A 504 27.76 6.42 -9.19
CA TYR A 504 28.84 6.18 -8.25
C TYR A 504 28.82 7.17 -7.09
N LEU A 505 29.03 6.65 -5.88
CA LEU A 505 29.19 7.42 -4.65
C LEU A 505 30.68 7.80 -4.53
N THR A 506 30.99 9.09 -4.55
CA THR A 506 32.38 9.56 -4.52
C THR A 506 32.86 9.76 -3.08
N ALA A 507 34.17 9.58 -2.85
CA ALA A 507 34.75 9.65 -1.50
C ALA A 507 34.74 11.05 -0.84
N ASP A 508 34.37 12.09 -1.58
CA ASP A 508 34.14 13.46 -1.11
C ASP A 508 32.65 13.78 -0.85
N GLY A 509 31.73 12.82 -1.04
CA GLY A 509 30.30 12.98 -0.77
C GLY A 509 29.48 13.44 -1.97
N GLY A 510 29.98 13.25 -3.19
CA GLY A 510 29.28 13.53 -4.44
C GLY A 510 28.66 12.29 -5.09
N LEU A 511 27.94 12.51 -6.18
CA LEU A 511 27.43 11.48 -7.08
C LEU A 511 27.82 11.77 -8.52
N GLU A 512 28.32 10.73 -9.21
CA GLU A 512 28.75 10.83 -10.61
C GLU A 512 28.31 9.63 -11.43
N MET A 513 27.98 9.85 -12.71
CA MET A 513 27.69 8.77 -13.66
C MET A 513 28.97 8.16 -14.25
N GLN A 514 30.12 8.76 -13.98
CA GLN A 514 31.43 8.27 -14.39
C GLN A 514 32.08 7.50 -13.24
N ALA A 515 32.78 6.41 -13.57
CA ALA A 515 33.50 5.64 -12.57
C ALA A 515 34.64 6.46 -11.93
N PRO A 516 34.97 6.23 -10.64
CA PRO A 516 36.07 6.91 -9.98
C PRO A 516 37.39 6.74 -10.76
N PRO A 517 38.20 7.80 -10.93
CA PRO A 517 39.44 7.73 -11.70
C PRO A 517 40.51 6.89 -11.00
N ALA A 518 41.49 6.41 -11.77
CA ALA A 518 42.55 5.58 -11.23
C ALA A 518 43.39 6.28 -10.17
N ALA A 519 43.94 5.50 -9.22
CA ALA A 519 44.61 5.97 -8.00
C ALA A 519 45.73 7.05 -8.17
N GLY A 520 46.20 7.29 -9.41
CA GLY A 520 47.14 8.37 -9.75
C GLY A 520 46.55 9.78 -9.93
N GLY A 521 45.21 9.92 -9.85
CA GLY A 521 44.51 11.20 -10.03
C GLY A 521 43.81 11.77 -8.79
N VAL A 522 43.81 11.04 -7.66
CA VAL A 522 43.03 11.42 -6.46
C VAL A 522 43.95 11.76 -5.29
N SER A 523 44.17 13.04 -5.04
CA SER A 523 44.64 13.52 -3.72
C SER A 523 43.42 13.70 -2.81
N GLY A 524 42.94 12.64 -2.16
CA GLY A 524 41.67 12.72 -1.41
C GLY A 524 41.39 11.54 -0.47
N LYS A 525 40.29 11.66 0.30
CA LYS A 525 39.76 10.58 1.15
C LYS A 525 39.36 9.38 0.28
N ALA A 526 39.37 8.16 0.85
CA ALA A 526 38.92 6.94 0.15
C ALA A 526 37.48 6.53 0.50
N ALA A 527 36.91 7.13 1.55
CA ALA A 527 35.60 6.81 2.07
C ALA A 527 34.99 8.00 2.83
N VAL A 528 33.66 8.02 2.93
CA VAL A 528 32.92 8.87 3.87
C VAL A 528 32.50 8.01 5.06
N SER A 529 32.53 8.56 6.28
CA SER A 529 32.27 7.77 7.50
C SER A 529 31.35 8.50 8.47
N TYR A 530 30.53 7.72 9.18
CA TYR A 530 29.61 8.18 10.21
C TYR A 530 29.61 7.21 11.39
N VAL A 531 29.16 7.66 12.57
CA VAL A 531 29.04 6.80 13.75
C VAL A 531 27.59 6.41 13.91
N ALA A 532 27.27 5.15 13.63
CA ALA A 532 25.96 4.59 13.88
C ALA A 532 25.85 4.20 15.36
N ASN A 533 24.86 4.74 16.07
CA ASN A 533 24.70 4.52 17.51
C ASN A 533 23.29 3.97 17.80
N PRO A 534 23.16 2.68 18.14
CA PRO A 534 21.85 2.09 18.43
C PRO A 534 21.12 2.70 19.64
N ALA A 535 21.81 3.45 20.52
CA ALA A 535 21.15 4.20 21.59
C ALA A 535 20.46 5.49 21.12
N LYS A 536 20.75 5.94 19.90
CA LYS A 536 20.18 7.14 19.27
C LYS A 536 19.84 6.85 17.80
N PRO A 537 18.99 5.86 17.51
CA PRO A 537 18.75 5.45 16.12
C PRO A 537 18.12 6.58 15.30
N VAL A 538 18.27 6.52 13.98
CA VAL A 538 17.63 7.44 13.04
C VAL A 538 16.14 7.10 12.96
N PRO A 539 15.24 8.05 13.26
CA PRO A 539 13.81 7.81 13.12
C PRO A 539 13.42 7.64 11.65
N TYR A 540 12.50 6.73 11.35
CA TYR A 540 12.05 6.52 9.96
C TYR A 540 11.09 7.58 9.44
N ARG A 541 10.42 8.28 10.36
CA ARG A 541 9.55 9.44 10.08
C ARG A 541 9.55 10.40 11.27
N ASN A 542 8.90 11.53 11.13
CA ASN A 542 8.84 12.54 12.19
C ASN A 542 8.25 11.97 13.50
N ARG A 543 8.93 12.26 14.62
CA ARG A 543 8.45 11.92 15.96
C ARG A 543 7.42 12.95 16.46
N PRO A 544 6.45 12.57 17.33
CA PRO A 544 6.21 11.21 17.82
C PRO A 544 5.64 10.29 16.74
N ILE A 545 5.97 9.00 16.83
CA ILE A 545 5.58 7.96 15.87
C ILE A 545 4.42 7.17 16.48
N GLN A 546 3.25 7.24 15.83
CA GLN A 546 2.03 6.54 16.25
C GLN A 546 2.11 5.03 15.96
N SER A 547 1.25 4.23 16.60
CA SER A 547 0.96 2.86 16.16
C SER A 547 0.64 2.81 14.67
N THR A 548 1.01 1.73 13.99
CA THR A 548 0.98 1.55 12.53
C THR A 548 -0.39 1.95 11.95
N TYR A 549 -1.47 1.37 12.50
CA TYR A 549 -2.85 1.65 12.11
C TYR A 549 -3.64 2.45 13.16
N GLY A 550 -2.94 3.10 14.10
CA GLY A 550 -3.54 3.93 15.14
C GLY A 550 -4.11 5.24 14.59
N ASP A 551 -4.99 5.89 15.36
CA ASP A 551 -5.61 7.16 14.98
C ASP A 551 -4.55 8.23 14.72
N GLY A 552 -4.65 8.92 13.57
CA GLY A 552 -3.71 9.98 13.18
C GLY A 552 -2.33 9.47 12.75
N SER A 553 -2.14 8.17 12.58
CA SER A 553 -0.91 7.60 12.03
C SER A 553 -0.66 8.09 10.60
N LYS A 554 0.58 8.49 10.33
CA LYS A 554 1.07 8.85 8.99
C LYS A 554 1.67 7.66 8.24
N TRP A 555 1.29 6.43 8.60
CA TRP A 555 1.91 5.22 8.07
C TRP A 555 1.76 5.13 6.56
N ARG A 556 0.58 5.43 6.04
CA ARG A 556 0.26 5.33 4.61
C ARG A 556 1.03 6.31 3.71
N THR A 557 1.77 7.27 4.25
CA THR A 557 2.47 8.30 3.46
C THR A 557 3.94 8.44 3.82
N TRP A 558 4.48 7.58 4.69
CA TRP A 558 5.81 7.81 5.26
C TRP A 558 6.93 7.79 4.19
N LEU A 559 6.78 6.96 3.15
CA LEU A 559 7.73 6.86 2.04
C LEU A 559 7.80 8.14 1.19
N VAL A 560 6.75 8.94 1.17
CA VAL A 560 6.72 10.22 0.44
C VAL A 560 6.95 11.43 1.36
N GLU A 561 7.29 11.23 2.64
CA GLU A 561 7.61 12.34 3.54
C GLU A 561 9.00 12.94 3.24
N ASP A 562 9.12 14.25 3.42
CA ASP A 562 10.34 15.01 3.20
C ASP A 562 11.48 14.51 4.09
N GLN A 563 12.55 13.98 3.48
CA GLN A 563 13.71 13.49 4.21
C GLN A 563 14.53 14.61 4.87
N LYS A 564 14.22 15.89 4.62
CA LYS A 564 14.92 17.02 5.27
C LYS A 564 14.92 16.95 6.79
N PHE A 565 13.95 16.28 7.41
CA PHE A 565 13.85 16.14 8.87
C PHE A 565 15.08 15.47 9.51
N VAL A 566 15.87 14.68 8.75
CA VAL A 566 17.11 14.07 9.23
C VAL A 566 18.40 14.79 8.78
N SER A 567 18.32 15.87 7.99
CA SER A 567 19.49 16.59 7.44
C SER A 567 20.52 17.06 8.48
N GLY A 568 20.10 17.29 9.74
CA GLY A 568 20.98 17.74 10.82
C GLY A 568 21.75 16.62 11.53
N ARG A 569 21.50 15.35 11.17
CA ARG A 569 22.09 14.19 11.82
C ARG A 569 23.53 13.94 11.36
N LYS A 570 24.32 13.26 12.20
CA LYS A 570 25.75 12.95 11.96
C LYS A 570 26.02 11.45 11.86
N ASP A 571 24.97 10.65 11.95
CA ASP A 571 24.97 9.19 11.92
C ASP A 571 24.33 8.64 10.63
N LEU A 572 24.38 9.45 9.58
CA LEU A 572 24.08 9.13 8.18
C LEU A 572 25.01 9.94 7.27
N VAL A 573 25.04 9.61 5.99
CA VAL A 573 25.75 10.37 4.96
C VAL A 573 24.86 10.57 3.74
N ASN A 574 24.91 11.79 3.19
CA ASN A 574 24.28 12.12 1.91
C ASN A 574 25.37 12.29 0.85
N PHE A 575 25.20 11.59 -0.27
CA PHE A 575 25.93 11.79 -1.50
C PHE A 575 25.02 12.57 -2.44
N SER A 576 25.51 13.64 -3.09
CA SER A 576 24.64 14.49 -3.91
C SER A 576 25.27 14.84 -5.24
N SER A 577 24.46 14.84 -6.30
CA SER A 577 24.86 15.37 -7.59
C SER A 577 24.92 16.91 -7.58
N PRO A 578 25.62 17.53 -8.54
CA PRO A 578 25.31 18.88 -8.96
C PRO A 578 23.83 19.03 -9.35
N VAL A 579 23.36 20.29 -9.48
CA VAL A 579 22.04 20.54 -10.08
C VAL A 579 22.02 19.94 -11.47
N LEU A 580 20.98 19.17 -11.78
CA LEU A 580 20.83 18.51 -13.06
C LEU A 580 20.61 19.55 -14.16
N GLU A 581 21.47 19.54 -15.17
CA GLU A 581 21.35 20.42 -16.34
C GLU A 581 20.35 19.90 -17.38
N LYS A 582 19.99 18.62 -17.29
CA LYS A 582 19.04 17.90 -18.12
C LYS A 582 18.32 16.83 -17.30
N ASP A 583 17.17 16.39 -17.78
CA ASP A 583 16.42 15.31 -17.15
C ASP A 583 17.22 14.00 -17.14
N VAL A 584 17.08 13.24 -16.06
CA VAL A 584 17.69 11.92 -15.90
C VAL A 584 16.59 10.94 -15.52
N THR A 585 16.40 9.90 -16.32
CA THR A 585 15.37 8.88 -16.06
C THR A 585 16.02 7.62 -15.51
N VAL A 586 15.46 7.12 -14.40
CA VAL A 586 15.75 5.83 -13.78
C VAL A 586 14.53 4.95 -13.98
N THR A 587 14.73 3.83 -14.65
CA THR A 587 13.67 2.85 -14.93
C THR A 587 14.19 1.43 -14.68
N GLY A 588 13.32 0.53 -14.24
CA GLY A 588 13.66 -0.87 -13.98
C GLY A 588 14.17 -1.09 -12.56
N ASP A 589 14.84 -2.23 -12.35
CA ASP A 589 15.43 -2.59 -11.06
C ASP A 589 16.53 -1.62 -10.68
N VAL A 590 16.52 -1.16 -9.43
CA VAL A 590 17.59 -0.37 -8.83
C VAL A 590 18.36 -1.26 -7.86
N VAL A 591 19.66 -1.44 -8.07
CA VAL A 591 20.51 -2.30 -7.23
C VAL A 591 21.55 -1.45 -6.52
N ALA A 592 21.63 -1.58 -5.20
CA ALA A 592 22.74 -1.03 -4.44
C ALA A 592 23.91 -2.01 -4.46
N ASP A 593 25.08 -1.53 -4.87
CA ASP A 593 26.36 -2.25 -4.80
C ASP A 593 27.32 -1.43 -3.93
N LEU A 594 27.33 -1.74 -2.64
CA LEU A 594 27.94 -0.94 -1.59
C LEU A 594 29.21 -1.60 -1.07
N PHE A 595 30.35 -0.91 -1.19
CA PHE A 595 31.59 -1.28 -0.52
C PHE A 595 31.68 -0.56 0.81
N ALA A 596 31.50 -1.28 1.91
CA ALA A 596 31.44 -0.72 3.24
C ALA A 596 32.32 -1.47 4.26
N SER A 597 32.72 -0.77 5.32
CA SER A 597 33.30 -1.39 6.51
C SER A 597 32.63 -0.86 7.78
N THR A 598 32.67 -1.66 8.83
CA THR A 598 32.20 -1.29 10.18
C THR A 598 33.29 -1.62 11.19
N THR A 599 33.41 -0.84 12.27
CA THR A 599 34.25 -1.22 13.42
C THR A 599 33.61 -2.31 14.28
N GLY A 600 32.32 -2.59 14.06
CA GLY A 600 31.58 -3.65 14.73
C GLY A 600 31.69 -5.01 14.04
N THR A 601 30.86 -5.94 14.49
CA THR A 601 30.77 -7.31 13.94
C THR A 601 29.40 -7.62 13.31
N ASP A 602 28.53 -6.63 13.22
CA ASP A 602 27.25 -6.64 12.52
C ASP A 602 26.89 -5.18 12.16
N GLY A 603 25.87 -4.96 11.34
CA GLY A 603 25.36 -3.63 11.02
C GLY A 603 24.29 -3.71 9.93
N ASP A 604 23.31 -2.80 9.98
CA ASP A 604 22.35 -2.64 8.90
C ASP A 604 22.81 -1.51 7.95
N PHE A 605 22.45 -1.62 6.68
CA PHE A 605 22.72 -0.63 5.64
C PHE A 605 21.40 -0.26 4.98
N VAL A 606 20.95 0.97 5.22
CA VAL A 606 19.79 1.56 4.55
C VAL A 606 20.32 2.44 3.45
N VAL A 607 19.82 2.25 2.23
CA VAL A 607 20.16 3.06 1.07
C VAL A 607 18.88 3.66 0.51
N LYS A 608 18.86 4.97 0.28
CA LYS A 608 17.74 5.69 -0.30
C LYS A 608 18.21 6.47 -1.52
N LEU A 609 17.53 6.32 -2.65
CA LEU A 609 17.65 7.24 -3.79
C LEU A 609 16.56 8.30 -3.67
N ILE A 610 16.98 9.57 -3.67
CA ILE A 610 16.14 10.72 -3.35
C ILE A 610 16.20 11.74 -4.48
N ASP A 611 15.04 12.23 -4.89
CA ASP A 611 14.88 13.41 -5.74
C ASP A 611 14.81 14.67 -4.87
N VAL A 612 15.79 15.56 -5.04
CA VAL A 612 15.85 16.84 -4.34
C VAL A 612 15.28 17.92 -5.26
N TYR A 613 14.12 18.44 -4.88
CA TYR A 613 13.45 19.51 -5.60
C TYR A 613 14.26 20.82 -5.56
N PRO A 614 14.07 21.71 -6.53
CA PRO A 614 14.74 23.01 -6.57
C PRO A 614 14.43 23.88 -5.33
N ASP A 615 15.40 24.72 -4.95
CA ASP A 615 15.24 25.69 -3.85
C ASP A 615 14.25 26.82 -4.18
N ASP A 616 13.86 26.97 -5.44
CA ASP A 616 12.83 27.90 -5.92
C ASP A 616 11.48 27.23 -6.23
N ALA A 617 11.35 25.92 -5.95
CA ALA A 617 10.08 25.22 -6.08
C ALA A 617 9.02 25.82 -5.12
N PRO A 618 7.75 25.94 -5.54
CA PRO A 618 6.67 26.45 -4.69
C PRO A 618 6.52 25.64 -3.40
N PRO A 619 6.27 26.27 -2.23
CA PRO A 619 5.95 25.55 -1.00
C PRO A 619 4.74 24.60 -1.19
N PRO A 620 4.75 23.39 -0.58
CA PRO A 620 5.76 22.88 0.35
C PRO A 620 6.98 22.23 -0.33
N MET A 621 7.09 22.27 -1.67
CA MET A 621 8.11 21.53 -2.43
C MET A 621 9.50 22.17 -2.45
N THR A 622 9.68 23.33 -1.82
CA THR A 622 10.97 24.03 -1.72
C THR A 622 12.05 23.12 -1.11
N GLY A 623 13.05 22.75 -1.92
CA GLY A 623 14.14 21.85 -1.50
C GLY A 623 13.67 20.48 -1.00
N TYR A 624 12.46 20.04 -1.35
CA TYR A 624 11.86 18.78 -0.89
C TYR A 624 12.75 17.59 -1.22
N GLN A 625 12.97 16.69 -0.26
CA GLN A 625 13.76 15.48 -0.46
C GLN A 625 12.82 14.28 -0.53
N LEU A 626 12.35 13.97 -1.75
CA LEU A 626 11.42 12.88 -2.01
C LEU A 626 12.18 11.57 -2.21
N MET A 627 11.91 10.57 -1.37
CA MET A 627 12.45 9.24 -1.54
C MET A 627 11.78 8.56 -2.74
N ILE A 628 12.57 8.17 -3.73
CA ILE A 628 12.09 7.52 -4.96
C ILE A 628 12.07 6.02 -4.79
N VAL A 629 13.14 5.48 -4.20
CA VAL A 629 13.30 4.05 -3.97
C VAL A 629 14.32 3.85 -2.85
N ASP A 630 14.16 2.81 -2.07
CA ASP A 630 14.93 2.55 -0.87
C ASP A 630 14.90 1.08 -0.49
N GLU A 631 15.91 0.65 0.27
CA GLU A 631 15.85 -0.61 0.98
C GLU A 631 16.91 -0.68 2.10
N ILE A 632 16.60 -1.47 3.13
CA ILE A 632 17.51 -1.90 4.19
C ILE A 632 18.10 -3.29 3.89
N PHE A 633 19.38 -3.46 4.20
CA PHE A 633 20.06 -4.75 4.19
C PHE A 633 20.72 -5.03 5.53
N ARG A 634 20.50 -6.22 6.09
CA ARG A 634 21.08 -6.63 7.37
C ARG A 634 22.40 -7.39 7.15
N GLY A 635 23.50 -6.76 7.56
CA GLY A 635 24.88 -7.12 7.18
C GLY A 635 25.31 -8.55 7.51
N ARG A 636 24.82 -9.14 8.61
CA ARG A 636 25.05 -10.57 8.93
C ARG A 636 24.64 -11.55 7.84
N TYR A 637 23.77 -11.13 6.90
CA TYR A 637 23.29 -11.97 5.79
C TYR A 637 24.05 -11.76 4.48
N GLN A 638 25.17 -11.03 4.48
CA GLN A 638 25.97 -10.72 3.28
C GLN A 638 26.31 -11.94 2.41
N LYS A 639 26.49 -13.13 3.02
CA LYS A 639 26.77 -14.37 2.29
C LYS A 639 25.57 -15.30 2.14
N SER A 640 24.62 -15.25 3.07
CA SER A 640 23.49 -16.17 3.15
C SER A 640 22.43 -15.62 4.07
N PHE A 641 21.18 -15.59 3.60
CA PHE A 641 20.00 -15.30 4.42
C PHE A 641 19.66 -16.42 5.40
N GLU A 642 20.11 -17.65 5.15
CA GLU A 642 19.85 -18.81 6.00
C GLU A 642 20.85 -18.92 7.15
N THR A 643 22.13 -18.68 6.85
CA THR A 643 23.25 -18.84 7.79
C THR A 643 23.93 -17.50 8.03
N PRO A 644 23.52 -16.74 9.07
CA PRO A 644 24.15 -15.46 9.36
C PRO A 644 25.58 -15.62 9.85
N GLU A 645 26.47 -14.73 9.41
CA GLU A 645 27.86 -14.67 9.83
C GLU A 645 28.22 -13.30 10.41
N ALA A 646 29.18 -13.28 11.33
CA ALA A 646 29.72 -12.02 11.83
C ALA A 646 30.46 -11.27 10.72
N VAL A 647 30.19 -9.97 10.60
CA VAL A 647 30.97 -9.06 9.75
C VAL A 647 32.37 -8.92 10.36
N THR A 648 33.41 -8.92 9.52
CA THR A 648 34.79 -8.75 10.00
C THR A 648 35.09 -7.26 10.26
N PRO A 649 35.42 -6.86 11.50
CA PRO A 649 35.69 -5.45 11.81
C PRO A 649 36.78 -4.83 10.94
N GLY A 650 36.54 -3.64 10.41
CA GLY A 650 37.48 -2.86 9.61
C GLY A 650 37.75 -3.41 8.19
N LYS A 651 37.20 -4.57 7.83
CA LYS A 651 37.34 -5.14 6.49
C LYS A 651 36.33 -4.50 5.53
N VAL A 652 36.82 -3.99 4.40
CA VAL A 652 35.94 -3.57 3.29
C VAL A 652 35.24 -4.81 2.73
N THR A 653 33.92 -4.78 2.75
CA THR A 653 33.03 -5.86 2.33
C THR A 653 32.05 -5.29 1.31
N GLU A 654 31.78 -6.07 0.27
CA GLU A 654 30.78 -5.76 -0.76
C GLU A 654 29.41 -6.27 -0.27
N TYR A 655 28.42 -5.39 -0.30
CA TYR A 655 27.02 -5.68 -0.02
C TYR A 655 26.22 -5.30 -1.25
N ARG A 656 25.54 -6.28 -1.85
CA ARG A 656 24.81 -6.08 -3.09
C ARG A 656 23.38 -6.61 -2.96
N TRP A 657 22.38 -5.74 -3.11
CA TRP A 657 20.97 -6.10 -2.98
C TRP A 657 20.06 -5.18 -3.82
N SER A 658 18.87 -5.68 -4.14
CA SER A 658 17.85 -4.90 -4.85
C SER A 658 17.22 -3.87 -3.91
N LEU A 659 17.05 -2.64 -4.41
CA LEU A 659 16.19 -1.62 -3.81
C LEU A 659 14.75 -1.70 -4.38
N HIS A 660 14.42 -2.76 -5.14
CA HIS A 660 13.22 -2.90 -5.97
C HIS A 660 13.27 -2.03 -7.24
N GLY A 661 12.21 -2.07 -8.04
CA GLY A 661 12.08 -1.27 -9.25
C GLY A 661 11.66 0.17 -8.99
N ALA A 662 12.02 1.06 -9.91
CA ALA A 662 11.50 2.42 -9.98
C ALA A 662 11.22 2.81 -11.43
N ASP A 663 10.30 3.77 -11.64
CA ASP A 663 10.13 4.49 -12.91
C ASP A 663 9.96 5.98 -12.60
N HIS A 664 11.07 6.71 -12.68
CA HIS A 664 11.15 8.10 -12.24
C HIS A 664 12.05 8.94 -13.14
N THR A 665 11.63 10.16 -13.44
CA THR A 665 12.47 11.17 -14.10
C THR A 665 12.82 12.28 -13.12
N PHE A 666 14.10 12.36 -12.76
CA PHE A 666 14.67 13.52 -12.08
C PHE A 666 14.72 14.68 -13.08
N LEU A 667 13.95 15.73 -12.85
CA LEU A 667 13.84 16.85 -13.77
C LEU A 667 15.07 17.75 -13.73
N LYS A 668 15.36 18.44 -14.83
CA LYS A 668 16.30 19.56 -14.85
C LYS A 668 16.01 20.54 -13.72
N GLY A 669 17.06 20.96 -13.01
CA GLY A 669 16.95 21.84 -11.83
C GLY A 669 16.89 21.08 -10.51
N HIS A 670 16.52 19.80 -10.53
CA HIS A 670 16.58 18.92 -9.34
C HIS A 670 18.02 18.44 -9.08
N ARG A 671 18.21 17.66 -8.01
CA ARG A 671 19.43 16.87 -7.77
C ARG A 671 19.07 15.43 -7.47
N MET A 672 19.94 14.52 -7.86
CA MET A 672 19.92 13.16 -7.32
C MET A 672 20.68 13.17 -5.98
N MET A 673 20.14 12.48 -4.98
CA MET A 673 20.79 12.26 -3.70
C MET A 673 20.72 10.78 -3.33
N VAL A 674 21.81 10.24 -2.79
CA VAL A 674 21.84 8.92 -2.17
C VAL A 674 22.14 9.10 -0.69
N GLU A 675 21.21 8.72 0.17
CA GLU A 675 21.40 8.70 1.62
C GLU A 675 21.77 7.29 2.08
N VAL A 676 22.79 7.18 2.92
CA VAL A 676 23.19 5.92 3.57
C VAL A 676 23.19 6.08 5.09
N GLN A 677 22.48 5.19 5.78
CA GLN A 677 22.38 5.14 7.24
C GLN A 677 22.34 3.70 7.76
N SER A 678 22.45 3.51 9.09
CA SER A 678 22.50 2.16 9.71
C SER A 678 21.42 1.90 10.77
N SER A 679 20.34 2.67 10.74
CA SER A 679 19.13 2.38 11.51
C SER A 679 17.94 3.07 10.86
N TRP A 680 16.74 2.51 11.02
CA TRP A 680 15.53 3.11 10.48
C TRP A 680 14.34 2.83 11.38
N PHE A 681 14.36 3.48 12.53
CA PHE A 681 13.67 3.03 13.74
C PHE A 681 12.41 3.85 14.03
N PRO A 682 11.37 3.31 14.67
CA PRO A 682 11.17 1.91 15.06
C PRO A 682 10.51 1.06 13.96
N LEU A 683 10.49 1.50 12.69
CA LEU A 683 10.01 0.64 11.61
C LEU A 683 10.80 -0.67 11.60
N TYR A 684 12.14 -0.59 11.58
CA TYR A 684 13.00 -1.75 11.71
C TYR A 684 13.63 -1.84 13.10
N ASP A 685 13.75 -3.06 13.63
CA ASP A 685 14.45 -3.32 14.88
C ASP A 685 15.93 -2.91 14.76
N ARG A 686 16.51 -2.45 15.87
CA ARG A 686 17.90 -1.99 15.85
C ARG A 686 18.85 -3.16 15.73
N ASN A 687 19.73 -3.12 14.74
CA ASN A 687 20.94 -3.94 14.77
C ASN A 687 21.82 -3.54 15.97
N PRO A 688 22.27 -4.48 16.83
CA PRO A 688 23.16 -4.17 17.95
C PRO A 688 24.54 -3.67 17.52
N GLN A 689 24.90 -3.88 16.25
CA GLN A 689 26.22 -3.67 15.63
C GLN A 689 27.32 -4.55 16.23
N THR A 690 26.92 -5.50 17.06
CA THR A 690 27.73 -6.62 17.52
C THR A 690 26.98 -7.89 17.17
N PHE A 691 27.70 -8.87 16.65
CA PHE A 691 27.11 -10.14 16.27
C PHE A 691 26.59 -10.88 17.51
N VAL A 692 25.29 -11.14 17.50
CA VAL A 692 24.60 -11.99 18.48
C VAL A 692 23.86 -13.11 17.74
N PRO A 693 23.65 -14.28 18.37
CA PRO A 693 22.94 -15.39 17.71
C PRO A 693 21.53 -15.01 17.23
N ASN A 694 20.80 -14.17 17.99
CA ASN A 694 19.46 -13.73 17.68
C ASN A 694 19.26 -12.27 18.13
N ILE A 695 18.94 -11.37 17.18
CA ILE A 695 18.74 -9.94 17.47
C ILE A 695 17.46 -9.71 18.26
N MET A 696 16.42 -10.52 18.05
CA MET A 696 15.13 -10.41 18.75
C MET A 696 15.26 -10.50 20.27
N THR A 697 16.33 -11.17 20.73
CA THR A 697 16.66 -11.38 22.15
C THR A 697 18.02 -10.77 22.52
N ALA A 698 18.53 -9.81 21.75
CA ALA A 698 19.85 -9.23 21.98
C ALA A 698 19.91 -8.55 23.37
N PRO A 699 20.90 -8.87 24.22
CA PRO A 699 20.99 -8.24 25.54
C PRO A 699 21.34 -6.76 25.40
N LYS A 700 20.89 -5.93 26.34
CA LYS A 700 21.16 -4.48 26.35
C LYS A 700 22.64 -4.13 26.15
N GLY A 701 23.56 -4.92 26.69
CA GLY A 701 25.00 -4.73 26.56
C GLY A 701 25.60 -5.01 25.18
N ALA A 702 24.84 -5.63 24.26
CA ALA A 702 25.27 -5.88 22.89
C ALA A 702 25.18 -4.62 22.00
N TYR A 703 24.31 -3.67 22.35
CA TYR A 703 24.10 -2.45 21.58
C TYR A 703 25.26 -1.48 21.80
N ALA A 704 26.12 -1.34 20.78
CA ALA A 704 27.30 -0.48 20.86
C ALA A 704 27.42 0.39 19.60
N GLY A 705 27.79 1.66 19.77
CA GLY A 705 28.07 2.54 18.64
C GLY A 705 29.30 2.07 17.86
N GLN A 706 29.23 2.15 16.53
CA GLN A 706 30.28 1.69 15.60
C GLN A 706 30.44 2.71 14.48
N THR A 707 31.66 2.85 13.99
CA THR A 707 31.94 3.68 12.82
C THR A 707 31.69 2.85 11.57
N ILE A 708 30.85 3.39 10.68
CA ILE A 708 30.58 2.86 9.35
C ILE A 708 31.34 3.73 8.34
N SER A 709 31.97 3.09 7.35
CA SER A 709 32.69 3.76 6.26
C SER A 709 32.19 3.25 4.91
N ILE A 710 31.74 4.16 4.05
CA ILE A 710 31.30 3.89 2.67
C ILE A 710 32.40 4.31 1.71
N TYR A 711 32.89 3.38 0.89
CA TYR A 711 34.03 3.58 0.01
C TYR A 711 33.60 4.03 -1.39
N GLY A 712 34.34 4.97 -1.96
CA GLY A 712 34.05 5.58 -3.27
C GLY A 712 35.33 5.74 -4.09
N SER A 713 36.08 4.65 -4.26
CA SER A 713 37.39 4.64 -4.93
C SER A 713 37.40 3.68 -6.12
N GLU A 714 38.38 3.76 -7.02
CA GLU A 714 38.51 2.83 -8.16
C GLU A 714 38.45 1.35 -7.73
N LYS A 715 39.13 1.01 -6.62
CA LYS A 715 39.17 -0.36 -6.09
C LYS A 715 37.85 -0.80 -5.43
N TYR A 716 37.12 0.15 -4.86
CA TYR A 716 35.90 -0.07 -4.09
C TYR A 716 34.85 0.96 -4.52
N PRO A 717 34.25 0.80 -5.72
CA PRO A 717 33.40 1.81 -6.31
C PRO A 717 31.94 1.58 -5.88
N SER A 718 31.54 2.07 -4.70
CA SER A 718 30.12 1.97 -4.32
C SER A 718 29.24 2.72 -5.32
N HIS A 719 28.12 2.11 -5.73
CA HIS A 719 27.24 2.70 -6.73
C HIS A 719 25.81 2.14 -6.65
N LEU A 720 24.88 2.85 -7.30
CA LEU A 720 23.59 2.29 -7.69
C LEU A 720 23.63 1.89 -9.16
N GLU A 721 23.08 0.74 -9.49
CA GLU A 721 22.85 0.28 -10.87
C GLU A 721 21.37 0.38 -11.22
N PHE A 722 21.04 0.80 -12.43
CA PHE A 722 19.68 0.90 -12.95
C PHE A 722 19.67 0.98 -14.48
N SER A 723 18.49 0.95 -15.10
CA SER A 723 18.33 1.21 -16.53
C SER A 723 17.93 2.65 -16.80
N THR A 724 18.38 3.20 -17.93
CA THR A 724 18.03 4.54 -18.42
C THR A 724 17.74 4.48 -19.91
N PRO A 725 16.84 5.32 -20.46
CA PRO A 725 16.61 5.39 -21.90
C PRO A 725 17.92 5.61 -22.70
N GLU A 726 18.02 4.99 -23.88
CA GLU A 726 19.21 5.02 -24.75
C GLU A 726 19.68 6.41 -25.18
#